data_AF-A0A1X9LQ77-F1
#
_entry.id   AF-A0A1X9LQ77-F1
#
_cell.length_a   1.000
_cell.length_b   1.000
_cell.length_c   1.000
_cell.angle_alpha   90.00
_cell.angle_beta   90.00
_cell.angle_gamma   90.00
#
_symmetry.space_group_name_H-M   'P 1'
#
loop_
_entity.id
_entity.type
_entity.pdbx_description
1 polymer ?
#
loop_
_entity_poly.entity_id
_entity_poly.type
_entity_poly.pdbx_seq_one_letter_code
_entity_poly.pdbx_strand_id
1 'polypeptide(L)'
;MNRRLLPAGVIAAAALLIPTLASAPASALAPAAPAAPTAVPADASSLQPLARCQMPTPPDVDFSEGYSLGREAMPATGTGRITTLYVDFPDAPGDDAALAGYEDALDGGQQSVSELSEGKLQLDRTADEAWAEMPYPTAHYGIGTDDELSDELLADAVAATDAVVDFSQTDAIWLVFESSAVTGDVRSHAMNDATVTADGRTLNRAVLFSTADLGPTAELSPAWVVAHENGHTLGLADLYFNDTSAGDASRGTGPFDLMGYLDDDGSRELLAWNQWRLGWLADDAVSCLRPGKTTTLELGAVEDSATAGVALIRLSASTVLAVESRRSVGIDAASTAAEGALVYRIDASVPSGDGPVEVQFADGAAPQVRDAATISAAPLQPGDTYTDESGVTVTVDSADAAGDTITVDTNALVHTDTKRTIAYYQTSRVDNNVNNPYISPLPLTTEHTGTDYVILAAIKLKPEKVILNDHTPDDPYYTPVWADLAAMQQQGVRVIGMIGGDQNPSWQTLSTDFDVQYGRLKELIVKHHLDGIDLDVETPTAIEVVELVIDSLRNDFGPTFLITLSPVARGMEGEIDGLSQLDYDQLYEDRGEDIDWFNLQTYCGWGEPTEEYFSKVIAYQAGVGGAPASKLVMGVLSNPINCPGGNGWIGLRPLLEEVDDLAAKHADFGGVATWEYYNSDPGGTSAPWRLNGLLTDAMNGILPPDPGPEPTPVPGAGSSTLAATGSGYDPGPVALLALLALALGAGSFGAITRRRRARG
;
A
#
# COMPACT_ATOMS: atom_id res chain seq x y z
N MET A 1 -48.35 33.06 -61.72
CA MET A 1 -47.48 34.11 -62.30
C MET A 1 -47.21 35.14 -61.21
N ASN A 2 -45.97 35.25 -60.73
CA ASN A 2 -45.44 36.32 -59.86
C ASN A 2 -46.36 36.92 -58.76
N ARG A 3 -46.07 36.64 -57.47
CA ARG A 3 -45.64 37.61 -56.43
C ARG A 3 -45.98 37.21 -54.99
N ARG A 4 -44.97 37.43 -54.12
CA ARG A 4 -44.97 37.99 -52.75
C ARG A 4 -45.71 37.28 -51.59
N LEU A 5 -44.86 36.88 -50.62
CA LEU A 5 -44.81 37.22 -49.19
C LEU A 5 -46.08 37.19 -48.32
N LEU A 6 -46.02 36.28 -47.32
CA LEU A 6 -46.46 36.33 -45.89
C LEU A 6 -47.93 36.66 -45.57
N PRO A 7 -48.47 36.33 -44.36
CA PRO A 7 -47.94 35.53 -43.24
C PRO A 7 -48.93 34.47 -42.68
N ALA A 8 -48.41 33.72 -41.69
CA ALA A 8 -49.04 33.00 -40.58
C ALA A 8 -50.57 32.74 -40.54
N GLY A 9 -50.91 31.49 -40.20
CA GLY A 9 -52.09 31.22 -39.37
C GLY A 9 -52.62 29.79 -39.39
N VAL A 10 -52.39 29.09 -38.27
CA VAL A 10 -53.36 28.25 -37.51
C VAL A 10 -53.93 27.00 -38.20
N ILE A 11 -54.11 25.90 -37.45
CA ILE A 11 -55.42 25.23 -37.20
C ILE A 11 -55.23 23.91 -36.47
N ALA A 12 -56.00 23.77 -35.39
CA ALA A 12 -56.29 22.55 -34.65
C ALA A 12 -57.68 21.98 -35.03
N ALA A 13 -57.90 20.71 -34.66
CA ALA A 13 -59.18 19.98 -34.51
C ALA A 13 -59.91 19.56 -35.82
N ALA A 14 -60.64 18.44 -35.92
CA ALA A 14 -60.85 17.26 -35.07
C ALA A 14 -61.64 16.19 -35.86
N ALA A 15 -61.52 14.95 -35.38
CA ALA A 15 -62.49 13.83 -35.38
C ALA A 15 -63.04 13.23 -36.70
N LEU A 16 -62.89 11.91 -36.85
CA LEU A 16 -63.99 11.00 -37.22
C LEU A 16 -63.65 9.53 -36.86
N LEU A 17 -64.56 8.85 -36.15
CA LEU A 17 -64.57 7.40 -35.91
C LEU A 17 -65.02 6.63 -37.17
N ILE A 18 -64.41 5.47 -37.49
CA ILE A 18 -65.02 4.31 -38.21
C ILE A 18 -64.23 3.00 -37.86
N PRO A 19 -64.86 1.80 -37.80
CA PRO A 19 -64.41 0.66 -37.01
C PRO A 19 -63.61 -0.43 -37.75
N THR A 20 -63.04 -1.32 -36.92
CA THR A 20 -62.40 -2.64 -37.11
C THR A 20 -62.34 -3.27 -38.51
N LEU A 21 -61.12 -3.56 -38.96
CA LEU A 21 -60.78 -4.68 -39.85
C LEU A 21 -59.48 -5.34 -39.34
N ALA A 22 -59.56 -6.64 -39.09
CA ALA A 22 -58.42 -7.46 -38.72
C ALA A 22 -57.51 -7.68 -39.93
N SER A 23 -56.20 -7.46 -39.76
CA SER A 23 -55.15 -7.95 -40.65
C SER A 23 -53.94 -8.37 -39.83
N ALA A 24 -53.45 -9.58 -40.12
CA ALA A 24 -52.33 -10.28 -39.48
C ALA A 24 -51.01 -9.47 -39.48
N PRO A 25 -50.06 -9.79 -38.57
CA PRO A 25 -48.87 -8.98 -38.40
C PRO A 25 -47.90 -9.22 -39.57
N ALA A 26 -47.47 -8.14 -40.21
CA ALA A 26 -46.27 -8.15 -41.01
C ALA A 26 -45.08 -8.03 -40.05
N SER A 27 -44.26 -9.09 -39.97
CA SER A 27 -42.95 -9.03 -39.31
C SER A 27 -42.07 -8.04 -40.06
N ALA A 28 -42.00 -6.81 -39.56
CA ALA A 28 -40.93 -5.88 -39.89
C ALA A 28 -39.67 -6.35 -39.15
N LEU A 29 -38.65 -6.75 -39.91
CA LEU A 29 -37.29 -6.91 -39.40
C LEU A 29 -36.84 -5.54 -38.87
N ALA A 30 -36.77 -5.42 -37.54
CA ALA A 30 -36.05 -4.32 -36.91
C ALA A 30 -34.57 -4.42 -37.34
N PRO A 31 -33.89 -3.30 -37.64
CA PRO A 31 -32.44 -3.32 -37.73
C PRO A 31 -31.91 -3.82 -36.39
N ALA A 32 -31.01 -4.80 -36.44
CA ALA A 32 -30.32 -5.28 -35.25
C ALA A 32 -29.71 -4.08 -34.52
N ALA A 33 -29.97 -3.98 -33.22
CA ALA A 33 -29.19 -3.10 -32.36
C ALA A 33 -27.70 -3.40 -32.60
N PRO A 34 -26.82 -2.39 -32.68
CA PRO A 34 -25.40 -2.66 -32.64
C PRO A 34 -25.15 -3.54 -31.41
N ALA A 35 -24.43 -4.65 -31.61
CA ALA A 35 -23.96 -5.44 -30.49
C ALA A 35 -23.20 -4.47 -29.57
N ALA A 36 -23.49 -4.52 -28.28
CA ALA A 36 -22.63 -3.87 -27.29
C ALA A 36 -21.18 -4.25 -27.60
N PRO A 37 -20.23 -3.31 -27.58
CA PRO A 37 -18.83 -3.68 -27.66
C PRO A 37 -18.59 -4.79 -26.64
N THR A 38 -18.12 -5.94 -27.11
CA THR A 38 -17.64 -6.97 -26.20
C THR A 38 -16.43 -6.39 -25.52
N ALA A 39 -16.61 -5.95 -24.27
CA ALA A 39 -15.52 -5.48 -23.43
C ALA A 39 -14.36 -6.45 -23.58
N VAL A 40 -13.21 -5.96 -24.02
CA VAL A 40 -11.99 -6.77 -23.96
C VAL A 40 -11.71 -6.93 -22.46
N PRO A 41 -11.90 -8.12 -21.88
CA PRO A 41 -11.54 -8.30 -20.48
C PRO A 41 -10.04 -8.06 -20.40
N ALA A 42 -9.59 -7.33 -19.39
CA ALA A 42 -8.17 -7.28 -19.06
C ALA A 42 -7.64 -8.72 -19.06
N ASP A 43 -6.43 -8.93 -19.61
CA ASP A 43 -5.78 -10.22 -19.44
C ASP A 43 -5.72 -10.50 -17.93
N ALA A 44 -6.28 -11.61 -17.46
CA ALA A 44 -6.28 -11.96 -16.05
C ALA A 44 -4.84 -11.99 -15.46
N SER A 45 -3.83 -12.23 -16.31
CA SER A 45 -2.41 -12.17 -15.95
C SER A 45 -1.89 -10.76 -15.65
N SER A 46 -2.69 -9.72 -15.91
CA SER A 46 -2.38 -8.31 -15.66
C SER A 46 -3.07 -7.75 -14.41
N LEU A 47 -3.99 -8.52 -13.80
CA LEU A 47 -4.68 -8.17 -12.56
C LEU A 47 -4.15 -8.97 -11.36
N GLN A 48 -4.14 -8.35 -10.19
CA GLN A 48 -3.75 -8.97 -8.92
C GLN A 48 -4.93 -9.03 -7.94
N PRO A 49 -4.87 -9.82 -6.86
CA PRO A 49 -5.93 -9.86 -5.85
C PRO A 49 -6.23 -8.46 -5.30
N LEU A 50 -7.51 -8.14 -5.13
CA LEU A 50 -7.94 -6.81 -4.66
C LEU A 50 -7.27 -6.37 -3.36
N ALA A 51 -6.98 -7.33 -2.47
CA ALA A 51 -6.24 -7.09 -1.22
C ALA A 51 -4.91 -6.34 -1.40
N ARG A 52 -4.27 -6.43 -2.58
CA ARG A 52 -3.03 -5.68 -2.90
C ARG A 52 -3.28 -4.17 -3.09
N CYS A 53 -4.47 -3.79 -3.56
CA CYS A 53 -4.91 -2.40 -3.68
C CYS A 53 -5.69 -1.91 -2.44
N GLN A 54 -6.05 -2.81 -1.51
CA GLN A 54 -6.61 -2.45 -0.20
C GLN A 54 -5.50 -1.87 0.69
N MET A 55 -5.19 -0.60 0.44
CA MET A 55 -4.19 0.16 1.17
C MET A 55 -4.50 0.16 2.67
N PRO A 56 -3.53 -0.20 3.55
CA PRO A 56 -3.74 -0.17 4.99
C PRO A 56 -4.12 1.22 5.48
N THR A 57 -5.02 1.26 6.46
CA THR A 57 -5.40 2.48 7.17
C THR A 57 -4.42 2.72 8.32
N PRO A 58 -3.61 3.79 8.30
CA PRO A 58 -2.76 4.13 9.43
C PRO A 58 -3.62 4.44 10.66
N PRO A 59 -3.30 3.87 11.84
CA PRO A 59 -4.16 3.98 13.03
C PRO A 59 -4.17 5.37 13.66
N ASP A 60 -3.14 6.19 13.38
CA ASP A 60 -2.95 7.52 13.98
C ASP A 60 -3.27 8.67 13.01
N VAL A 61 -3.86 8.36 11.85
CA VAL A 61 -4.28 9.36 10.86
C VAL A 61 -5.78 9.54 10.95
N ASP A 62 -6.19 10.73 11.35
CA ASP A 62 -7.60 11.07 11.51
C ASP A 62 -8.32 11.03 10.15
N PHE A 63 -9.45 10.32 10.13
CA PHE A 63 -10.24 10.06 8.91
C PHE A 63 -9.37 9.71 7.69
N SER A 64 -8.48 8.74 7.83
CA SER A 64 -7.59 8.32 6.74
C SER A 64 -8.34 7.78 5.52
N GLU A 65 -7.82 8.09 4.33
CA GLU A 65 -8.23 7.51 3.04
C GLU A 65 -7.73 6.06 2.81
N GLY A 66 -7.27 5.36 3.85
CA GLY A 66 -7.01 3.92 3.81
C GLY A 66 -8.27 3.09 3.55
N TYR A 67 -8.11 1.87 3.01
CA TYR A 67 -9.23 1.06 2.54
C TYR A 67 -10.21 0.68 3.66
N SER A 68 -9.69 0.31 4.83
CA SER A 68 -10.55 -0.03 5.97
C SER A 68 -11.07 1.24 6.61
N LEU A 69 -12.39 1.36 6.72
CA LEU A 69 -13.04 2.43 7.47
C LEU A 69 -12.63 2.35 8.95
N GLY A 70 -12.58 3.50 9.62
CA GLY A 70 -12.31 3.57 11.05
C GLY A 70 -13.24 2.65 11.86
N ARG A 71 -12.79 2.12 13.00
CA ARG A 71 -13.60 1.20 13.82
C ARG A 71 -14.90 1.85 14.29
N GLU A 72 -14.86 3.16 14.35
CA GLU A 72 -15.87 4.07 14.80
C GLU A 72 -16.79 4.46 13.65
N ALA A 73 -16.63 3.99 12.41
CA ALA A 73 -17.57 4.25 11.31
C ALA A 73 -18.90 3.48 11.46
N MET A 74 -20.02 4.11 11.09
CA MET A 74 -21.33 3.47 10.98
C MET A 74 -21.32 2.42 9.84
N PRO A 75 -22.15 1.36 9.90
CA PRO A 75 -22.33 0.50 8.74
C PRO A 75 -22.68 1.31 7.49
N ALA A 76 -21.85 1.19 6.45
CA ALA A 76 -22.04 1.89 5.19
C ALA A 76 -23.09 1.22 4.29
N THR A 77 -23.62 0.04 4.63
CA THR A 77 -24.67 -0.65 3.87
C THR A 77 -25.77 -1.17 4.80
N GLY A 78 -26.95 -1.42 4.23
CA GLY A 78 -28.13 -1.84 4.97
C GLY A 78 -28.89 -0.64 5.53
N THR A 79 -29.23 -0.70 6.82
CA THR A 79 -30.01 0.35 7.50
C THR A 79 -29.19 0.97 8.62
N GLY A 80 -28.91 2.27 8.51
CA GLY A 80 -28.31 3.08 9.59
C GLY A 80 -29.40 3.82 10.35
N ARG A 81 -29.44 3.72 11.68
CA ARG A 81 -30.48 4.35 12.49
C ARG A 81 -30.02 5.68 13.03
N ILE A 82 -30.72 6.73 12.64
CA ILE A 82 -30.43 8.12 12.98
C ILE A 82 -31.46 8.62 13.97
N THR A 83 -31.00 9.17 15.09
CA THR A 83 -31.86 9.87 16.04
C THR A 83 -31.61 11.36 15.95
N THR A 84 -32.62 12.12 15.54
CA THR A 84 -32.54 13.56 15.43
C THR A 84 -33.00 14.22 16.73
N LEU A 85 -32.19 15.17 17.21
CA LEU A 85 -32.44 15.96 18.40
C LEU A 85 -32.51 17.44 18.00
N TYR A 86 -33.40 18.20 18.64
CA TYR A 86 -33.52 19.65 18.45
C TYR A 86 -33.24 20.35 19.77
N VAL A 87 -32.23 21.22 19.79
CA VAL A 87 -31.83 21.95 21.00
C VAL A 87 -31.76 23.45 20.77
N ASP A 88 -32.27 24.21 21.74
CA ASP A 88 -32.18 25.66 21.77
C ASP A 88 -31.49 26.13 23.06
N PHE A 89 -31.22 27.43 23.14
CA PHE A 89 -30.39 27.99 24.21
C PHE A 89 -31.12 29.13 24.93
N PRO A 90 -30.76 29.42 26.20
CA PRO A 90 -31.34 30.54 26.94
C PRO A 90 -31.21 31.91 26.25
N ASP A 91 -30.21 32.08 25.39
CA ASP A 91 -29.95 33.28 24.58
C ASP A 91 -30.26 33.14 23.08
N ALA A 92 -30.60 31.93 22.62
CA ALA A 92 -31.02 31.63 21.26
C ALA A 92 -32.20 30.65 21.28
N PRO A 93 -33.43 31.13 21.55
CA PRO A 93 -34.61 30.26 21.64
C PRO A 93 -35.03 29.76 20.25
N GLY A 94 -35.49 28.51 20.21
CA GLY A 94 -35.92 27.84 18.99
C GLY A 94 -37.21 28.43 18.41
N ASP A 95 -37.35 28.36 17.09
CA ASP A 95 -38.59 28.73 16.38
C ASP A 95 -39.34 27.49 15.90
N ASP A 96 -40.44 27.14 16.56
CA ASP A 96 -41.35 26.05 16.16
C ASP A 96 -41.81 26.18 14.70
N ALA A 97 -41.91 27.40 14.17
CA ALA A 97 -42.33 27.62 12.79
C ALA A 97 -41.24 27.27 11.77
N ALA A 98 -39.98 27.22 12.19
CA ALA A 98 -38.83 26.90 11.34
C ALA A 98 -38.53 25.39 11.27
N LEU A 99 -38.95 24.61 12.28
CA LEU A 99 -38.70 23.16 12.37
C LEU A 99 -39.03 22.40 11.08
N ALA A 100 -40.20 22.68 10.47
CA ALA A 100 -40.60 22.03 9.22
C ALA A 100 -39.60 22.24 8.08
N GLY A 101 -38.94 23.40 8.01
CA GLY A 101 -37.92 23.66 6.99
C GLY A 101 -36.61 22.90 7.26
N TYR A 102 -36.22 22.75 8.53
CA TYR A 102 -35.07 21.92 8.90
C TYR A 102 -35.36 20.45 8.65
N GLU A 103 -36.58 19.98 8.92
CA GLU A 103 -37.01 18.61 8.60
C GLU A 103 -36.99 18.34 7.09
N ASP A 104 -37.48 19.27 6.27
CA ASP A 104 -37.39 19.18 4.80
C ASP A 104 -35.92 19.06 4.33
N ALA A 105 -34.99 19.79 4.95
CA ALA A 105 -33.56 19.72 4.63
C ALA A 105 -32.94 18.36 5.01
N LEU A 106 -33.26 17.84 6.20
CA LEU A 106 -32.79 16.55 6.69
C LEU A 106 -33.36 15.37 5.89
N ASP A 107 -34.63 15.43 5.52
CA ASP A 107 -35.26 14.45 4.62
C ASP A 107 -34.62 14.48 3.22
N GLY A 108 -34.31 15.68 2.72
CA GLY A 108 -33.56 15.85 1.48
C GLY A 108 -32.16 15.21 1.56
N GLY A 109 -31.43 15.44 2.65
CA GLY A 109 -30.12 14.82 2.85
C GLY A 109 -30.18 13.29 3.01
N GLN A 110 -31.19 12.77 3.71
CA GLN A 110 -31.46 11.34 3.77
C GLN A 110 -31.73 10.75 2.37
N GLN A 111 -32.48 11.46 1.53
CA GLN A 111 -32.68 11.06 0.13
C GLN A 111 -31.37 11.10 -0.65
N SER A 112 -30.56 12.15 -0.52
CA SER A 112 -29.25 12.27 -1.16
C SER A 112 -28.32 11.09 -0.82
N VAL A 113 -28.25 10.67 0.44
CA VAL A 113 -27.46 9.48 0.84
C VAL A 113 -27.99 8.20 0.21
N SER A 114 -29.33 8.04 0.12
CA SER A 114 -29.91 6.89 -0.59
C SER A 114 -29.62 6.94 -2.10
N GLU A 115 -29.54 8.12 -2.71
CA GLU A 115 -29.23 8.26 -4.14
C GLU A 115 -27.76 7.96 -4.42
N LEU A 116 -26.83 8.53 -3.65
CA LEU A 116 -25.38 8.27 -3.73
C LEU A 116 -25.04 6.78 -3.57
N SER A 117 -25.72 6.10 -2.63
CA SER A 117 -25.49 4.67 -2.41
C SER A 117 -26.26 3.76 -3.37
N GLU A 118 -27.07 4.31 -4.28
CA GLU A 118 -28.06 3.60 -5.09
C GLU A 118 -28.95 2.65 -4.27
N GLY A 119 -29.31 3.10 -3.06
CA GLY A 119 -30.15 2.37 -2.11
C GLY A 119 -29.44 1.26 -1.34
N LYS A 120 -28.12 1.12 -1.45
CA LYS A 120 -27.30 0.19 -0.65
C LYS A 120 -27.24 0.62 0.82
N LEU A 121 -27.34 1.91 1.10
CA LEU A 121 -27.57 2.45 2.44
C LEU A 121 -28.94 3.12 2.50
N GLN A 122 -29.68 2.85 3.57
CA GLN A 122 -30.91 3.54 3.91
C GLN A 122 -30.80 4.08 5.32
N LEU A 123 -31.05 5.36 5.51
CA LEU A 123 -31.12 5.96 6.83
C LEU A 123 -32.55 5.81 7.36
N ASP A 124 -32.70 5.19 8.52
CA ASP A 124 -33.95 5.13 9.28
C ASP A 124 -33.89 6.21 10.35
N ARG A 125 -34.49 7.37 10.04
CA ARG A 125 -34.43 8.55 10.90
C ARG A 125 -35.67 8.66 11.76
N THR A 126 -35.44 8.87 13.06
CA THR A 126 -36.49 9.19 14.04
C THR A 126 -36.21 10.55 14.66
N ALA A 127 -37.23 11.38 14.81
CA ALA A 127 -37.14 12.69 15.43
C ALA A 127 -38.21 12.83 16.53
N ASP A 128 -37.87 13.54 17.60
CA ASP A 128 -38.85 14.20 18.46
C ASP A 128 -38.80 15.70 18.12
N GLU A 129 -39.75 16.16 17.31
CA GLU A 129 -39.83 17.52 16.74
C GLU A 129 -40.20 18.57 17.80
N ALA A 130 -39.40 18.68 18.86
CA ALA A 130 -39.56 19.63 19.94
C ALA A 130 -38.20 20.14 20.42
N TRP A 131 -38.08 21.46 20.57
CA TRP A 131 -36.88 22.08 21.14
C TRP A 131 -36.69 21.70 22.61
N ALA A 132 -35.51 21.20 22.93
CA ALA A 132 -35.05 21.02 24.31
C ALA A 132 -34.08 22.14 24.71
N GLU A 133 -34.43 22.88 25.76
CA GLU A 133 -33.61 23.98 26.27
C GLU A 133 -32.33 23.47 26.93
N MET A 134 -31.19 23.90 26.39
CA MET A 134 -29.86 23.60 26.89
C MET A 134 -29.56 24.33 28.22
N PRO A 135 -28.71 23.76 29.10
CA PRO A 135 -28.44 24.35 30.41
C PRO A 135 -27.60 25.64 30.37
N TYR A 136 -26.88 25.88 29.27
CA TYR A 136 -25.97 27.02 29.12
C TYR A 136 -26.21 27.81 27.82
N PRO A 137 -25.84 29.11 27.76
CA PRO A 137 -25.90 29.92 26.54
C PRO A 137 -25.00 29.41 25.41
N THR A 138 -25.24 29.83 24.16
CA THR A 138 -24.51 29.38 22.97
C THR A 138 -22.98 29.49 23.12
N ALA A 139 -22.50 30.62 23.66
CA ALA A 139 -21.06 30.89 23.83
C ALA A 139 -20.34 29.95 24.82
N HIS A 140 -21.07 29.22 25.69
CA HIS A 140 -20.47 28.17 26.52
C HIS A 140 -19.96 27.01 25.66
N TYR A 141 -20.69 26.69 24.59
CA TYR A 141 -20.42 25.58 23.69
C TYR A 141 -19.54 25.97 22.49
N GLY A 142 -18.98 27.19 22.46
CA GLY A 142 -18.21 27.71 21.32
C GLY A 142 -19.06 28.23 20.16
N ILE A 143 -20.39 28.17 20.26
CA ILE A 143 -21.28 28.61 19.17
C ILE A 143 -21.26 30.14 19.08
N GLY A 144 -20.77 30.65 17.93
CA GLY A 144 -20.63 32.09 17.67
C GLY A 144 -19.39 32.72 18.31
N THR A 145 -18.40 31.92 18.72
CA THR A 145 -17.09 32.38 19.19
C THR A 145 -16.00 32.03 18.17
N ASP A 146 -14.75 32.41 18.45
CA ASP A 146 -13.59 31.97 17.67
C ASP A 146 -13.08 30.58 18.14
N ASP A 147 -13.79 29.92 19.06
CA ASP A 147 -13.43 28.61 19.62
C ASP A 147 -14.14 27.48 18.84
N GLU A 148 -13.56 26.28 18.86
CA GLU A 148 -14.21 25.07 18.32
C GLU A 148 -15.45 24.68 19.13
N LEU A 149 -16.39 23.97 18.50
CA LEU A 149 -17.58 23.43 19.18
C LEU A 149 -17.15 22.50 20.32
N SER A 150 -17.75 22.71 21.50
CA SER A 150 -17.43 21.90 22.67
C SER A 150 -18.05 20.50 22.59
N ASP A 151 -17.27 19.47 22.90
CA ASP A 151 -17.76 18.09 23.09
C ASP A 151 -18.90 17.98 24.12
N GLU A 152 -19.00 18.93 25.06
CA GLU A 152 -20.08 18.99 26.05
C GLU A 152 -21.45 19.20 25.40
N LEU A 153 -21.51 19.81 24.20
CA LEU A 153 -22.76 20.10 23.49
C LEU A 153 -23.58 18.83 23.26
N LEU A 154 -22.95 17.77 22.74
CA LEU A 154 -23.64 16.51 22.50
C LEU A 154 -24.08 15.84 23.81
N ALA A 155 -23.22 15.85 24.83
CA ALA A 155 -23.52 15.23 26.12
C ALA A 155 -24.72 15.88 26.82
N ASP A 156 -24.76 17.22 26.83
CA ASP A 156 -25.86 17.98 27.42
C ASP A 156 -27.15 17.85 26.59
N ALA A 157 -27.06 17.81 25.26
CA ALA A 157 -28.21 17.63 24.37
C ALA A 157 -28.87 16.25 24.58
N VAL A 158 -28.06 15.19 24.69
CA VAL A 158 -28.54 13.85 25.03
C VAL A 158 -29.19 13.87 26.41
N ALA A 159 -28.56 14.47 27.42
CA ALA A 159 -29.14 14.55 28.76
C ALA A 159 -30.46 15.34 28.83
N ALA A 160 -30.60 16.39 28.02
CA ALA A 160 -31.81 17.20 27.94
C ALA A 160 -33.00 16.45 27.30
N THR A 161 -32.72 15.45 26.45
CA THR A 161 -33.72 14.72 25.66
C THR A 161 -33.96 13.27 26.13
N ASP A 162 -33.08 12.70 26.96
CA ASP A 162 -33.12 11.31 27.49
C ASP A 162 -34.45 10.92 28.16
N ALA A 163 -35.21 11.87 28.67
CA ALA A 163 -36.51 11.59 29.28
C ALA A 163 -37.61 11.19 28.27
N VAL A 164 -37.42 11.52 26.99
CA VAL A 164 -38.44 11.36 25.92
C VAL A 164 -37.91 10.63 24.68
N VAL A 165 -36.59 10.64 24.45
CA VAL A 165 -35.92 9.92 23.36
C VAL A 165 -35.31 8.61 23.87
N ASP A 166 -35.48 7.51 23.11
CA ASP A 166 -34.85 6.21 23.38
C ASP A 166 -33.64 6.02 22.47
N PHE A 167 -32.44 6.03 23.07
CA PHE A 167 -31.17 5.91 22.35
C PHE A 167 -30.69 4.46 22.16
N SER A 168 -31.45 3.47 22.65
CA SER A 168 -30.99 2.07 22.69
C SER A 168 -30.75 1.45 21.31
N GLN A 169 -31.32 2.04 20.24
CA GLN A 169 -31.18 1.59 18.86
C GLN A 169 -30.46 2.60 17.95
N THR A 170 -29.91 3.69 18.50
CA THR A 170 -29.25 4.75 17.73
C THR A 170 -27.87 4.29 17.25
N ASP A 171 -27.60 4.51 15.95
CA ASP A 171 -26.29 4.28 15.35
C ASP A 171 -25.50 5.59 15.17
N ALA A 172 -26.18 6.72 14.92
CA ALA A 172 -25.62 8.07 14.98
C ALA A 172 -26.71 9.11 15.37
N ILE A 173 -26.28 10.24 15.95
CA ILE A 173 -27.17 11.37 16.29
C ILE A 173 -27.09 12.44 15.19
N TRP A 174 -28.23 13.03 14.83
CA TRP A 174 -28.27 14.32 14.13
C TRP A 174 -28.76 15.38 15.12
N LEU A 175 -27.86 16.21 15.64
CA LEU A 175 -28.20 17.26 16.59
C LEU A 175 -28.39 18.57 15.84
N VAL A 176 -29.62 19.06 15.73
CA VAL A 176 -29.92 20.39 15.22
C VAL A 176 -29.88 21.39 16.37
N PHE A 177 -28.98 22.37 16.28
CA PHE A 177 -28.83 23.40 17.31
C PHE A 177 -29.16 24.79 16.77
N GLU A 178 -29.97 25.56 17.51
CA GLU A 178 -30.40 26.89 17.09
C GLU A 178 -29.24 27.89 17.06
N SER A 179 -28.92 28.39 15.88
CA SER A 179 -27.82 29.31 15.61
C SER A 179 -28.19 30.48 14.69
N SER A 180 -29.43 30.56 14.19
CA SER A 180 -29.81 31.50 13.12
C SER A 180 -29.69 32.97 13.52
N ALA A 181 -29.81 33.28 14.82
CA ALA A 181 -29.67 34.61 15.38
C ALA A 181 -28.26 34.91 15.93
N VAL A 182 -27.36 33.93 15.93
CA VAL A 182 -25.99 34.05 16.44
C VAL A 182 -25.11 34.75 15.41
N THR A 183 -24.30 35.71 15.85
CA THR A 183 -23.33 36.38 15.00
C THR A 183 -21.99 35.66 15.06
N GLY A 184 -21.45 35.25 13.92
CA GLY A 184 -20.19 34.50 13.83
C GLY A 184 -20.26 33.53 12.65
N ASP A 185 -19.15 32.85 12.34
CA ASP A 185 -19.17 31.73 11.40
C ASP A 185 -19.54 30.47 12.21
N VAL A 186 -20.73 29.91 11.96
CA VAL A 186 -21.25 28.75 12.69
C VAL A 186 -21.64 27.69 11.67
N ARG A 187 -20.76 26.71 11.52
CA ARG A 187 -20.89 25.63 10.54
C ARG A 187 -21.32 24.33 11.21
N SER A 188 -21.93 23.48 10.39
CA SER A 188 -22.21 22.08 10.74
C SER A 188 -20.91 21.29 10.84
N HIS A 189 -20.90 20.24 11.66
CA HIS A 189 -19.70 19.47 11.94
C HIS A 189 -20.03 18.04 12.40
N ALA A 190 -19.31 17.05 11.89
CA ALA A 190 -19.42 15.67 12.31
C ALA A 190 -18.40 15.28 13.39
N MET A 191 -18.77 14.33 14.25
CA MET A 191 -17.95 13.79 15.34
C MET A 191 -18.05 12.26 15.34
N ASN A 192 -16.92 11.57 15.55
CA ASN A 192 -16.85 10.10 15.52
C ASN A 192 -16.17 9.44 16.73
N ASP A 193 -15.71 10.23 17.68
CA ASP A 193 -14.97 9.79 18.88
C ASP A 193 -15.67 10.20 20.19
N ALA A 194 -16.94 10.61 20.12
CA ALA A 194 -17.70 11.00 21.28
C ALA A 194 -17.82 9.85 22.31
N THR A 195 -17.86 10.21 23.59
CA THR A 195 -17.91 9.23 24.70
C THR A 195 -19.21 9.30 25.50
N VAL A 196 -20.28 9.79 24.88
CA VAL A 196 -21.59 9.95 25.51
C VAL A 196 -22.27 8.58 25.67
N THR A 197 -22.97 8.35 26.77
CA THR A 197 -23.70 7.09 27.02
C THR A 197 -25.13 7.39 27.48
N ALA A 198 -26.10 6.82 26.77
CA ALA A 198 -27.52 6.86 27.12
C ALA A 198 -28.18 5.52 26.78
N ASP A 199 -29.20 5.11 27.53
CA ASP A 199 -29.95 3.86 27.32
C ASP A 199 -29.13 2.58 27.09
N GLY A 200 -27.95 2.50 27.72
CA GLY A 200 -27.04 1.35 27.59
C GLY A 200 -26.25 1.30 26.28
N ARG A 201 -26.27 2.37 25.49
CA ARG A 201 -25.51 2.56 24.25
C ARG A 201 -24.44 3.64 24.44
N THR A 202 -23.23 3.39 23.97
CA THR A 202 -22.25 4.46 23.74
C THR A 202 -22.54 5.11 22.40
N LEU A 203 -22.76 6.41 22.42
CA LEU A 203 -23.10 7.28 21.30
C LEU A 203 -21.82 8.02 20.93
N ASN A 204 -21.08 7.43 20.00
CA ASN A 204 -19.79 7.94 19.55
C ASN A 204 -19.86 8.74 18.26
N ARG A 205 -21.03 8.79 17.62
CA ARG A 205 -21.23 9.45 16.33
C ARG A 205 -22.32 10.48 16.42
N ALA A 206 -22.01 11.69 15.99
CA ALA A 206 -22.99 12.74 15.84
C ALA A 206 -22.66 13.61 14.64
N VAL A 207 -23.69 14.15 14.01
CA VAL A 207 -23.58 15.33 13.17
C VAL A 207 -24.27 16.46 13.90
N LEU A 208 -23.55 17.56 14.12
CA LEU A 208 -24.04 18.77 14.73
C LEU A 208 -24.43 19.74 13.61
N PHE A 209 -25.72 19.89 13.36
CA PHE A 209 -26.25 20.76 12.32
C PHE A 209 -26.60 22.14 12.87
N SER A 210 -25.96 23.16 12.28
CA SER A 210 -26.27 24.56 12.51
C SER A 210 -27.57 24.92 11.78
N THR A 211 -28.53 25.56 12.46
CA THR A 211 -29.74 26.04 11.77
C THR A 211 -29.44 27.11 10.71
N ALA A 212 -28.28 27.76 10.77
CA ALA A 212 -27.80 28.66 9.71
C ALA A 212 -27.51 27.91 8.39
N ASP A 213 -27.02 26.67 8.45
CA ASP A 213 -26.73 25.83 7.27
C ASP A 213 -27.95 25.03 6.79
N LEU A 214 -28.93 24.80 7.66
CA LEU A 214 -30.19 24.14 7.27
C LEU A 214 -31.28 25.12 6.83
N GLY A 215 -31.16 26.38 7.24
CA GLY A 215 -32.20 27.39 7.09
C GLY A 215 -32.31 27.99 5.69
N PRO A 216 -33.34 28.83 5.45
CA PRO A 216 -33.59 29.44 4.15
C PRO A 216 -32.54 30.46 3.70
N THR A 217 -31.60 30.81 4.58
CA THR A 217 -30.48 31.72 4.32
C THR A 217 -29.16 30.98 4.13
N ALA A 218 -29.18 29.63 4.11
CA ALA A 218 -27.99 28.82 3.87
C ALA A 218 -27.30 29.21 2.55
N GLU A 219 -25.98 29.25 2.59
CA GLU A 219 -25.15 29.58 1.41
C GLU A 219 -25.05 28.39 0.46
N LEU A 220 -25.08 27.18 1.02
CA LEU A 220 -24.99 25.90 0.32
C LEU A 220 -26.35 25.20 0.34
N SER A 221 -26.54 24.22 -0.54
CA SER A 221 -27.71 23.35 -0.51
C SER A 221 -27.76 22.54 0.80
N PRO A 222 -28.78 22.73 1.66
CA PRO A 222 -28.86 22.05 2.95
C PRO A 222 -28.82 20.52 2.84
N ALA A 223 -29.47 19.94 1.81
CA ALA A 223 -29.49 18.49 1.61
C ALA A 223 -28.09 17.93 1.33
N TRP A 224 -27.25 18.65 0.57
CA TRP A 224 -25.89 18.20 0.27
C TRP A 224 -24.93 18.40 1.45
N VAL A 225 -25.14 19.44 2.28
CA VAL A 225 -24.45 19.57 3.57
C VAL A 225 -24.77 18.37 4.45
N VAL A 226 -26.06 18.00 4.60
CA VAL A 226 -26.45 16.82 5.38
C VAL A 226 -25.80 15.53 4.86
N ALA A 227 -25.75 15.34 3.53
CA ALA A 227 -25.12 14.17 2.94
C ALA A 227 -23.59 14.14 3.17
N HIS A 228 -22.92 15.29 3.02
CA HIS A 228 -21.49 15.44 3.28
C HIS A 228 -21.14 15.15 4.74
N GLU A 229 -21.82 15.80 5.68
CA GLU A 229 -21.58 15.57 7.11
C GLU A 229 -21.89 14.12 7.51
N ASN A 230 -22.90 13.50 6.88
CA ASN A 230 -23.18 12.09 7.10
C ASN A 230 -22.06 11.18 6.57
N GLY A 231 -21.36 11.58 5.50
CA GLY A 231 -20.18 10.90 4.97
C GLY A 231 -19.11 10.67 6.02
N HIS A 232 -18.87 11.65 6.90
CA HIS A 232 -17.96 11.47 8.04
C HIS A 232 -18.46 10.39 8.99
N THR A 233 -19.76 10.28 9.28
CA THR A 233 -20.26 9.17 10.14
C THR A 233 -20.00 7.79 9.54
N LEU A 234 -19.75 7.71 8.23
CA LEU A 234 -19.33 6.50 7.51
C LEU A 234 -17.80 6.32 7.44
N GLY A 235 -17.03 7.28 7.96
CA GLY A 235 -15.57 7.25 8.01
C GLY A 235 -14.87 7.89 6.80
N LEU A 236 -15.57 8.72 6.02
CA LEU A 236 -14.95 9.49 4.93
C LEU A 236 -14.23 10.74 5.45
N ALA A 237 -13.15 11.10 4.78
CA ALA A 237 -12.36 12.29 5.04
C ALA A 237 -12.95 13.53 4.37
N ASP A 238 -12.64 14.71 4.91
CA ASP A 238 -12.64 15.96 4.14
C ASP A 238 -11.49 15.91 3.13
N LEU A 239 -11.82 16.07 1.86
CA LEU A 239 -10.85 16.03 0.76
C LEU A 239 -10.32 17.42 0.37
N TYR A 240 -10.91 18.48 0.93
CA TYR A 240 -10.44 19.84 0.75
C TYR A 240 -9.29 20.17 1.72
N PHE A 241 -8.70 21.35 1.54
CA PHE A 241 -7.65 21.88 2.41
C PHE A 241 -8.21 22.93 3.38
N ASN A 242 -8.11 22.65 4.68
CA ASN A 242 -8.39 23.61 5.76
C ASN A 242 -7.41 24.79 5.71
N ASP A 243 -6.12 24.51 5.49
CA ASP A 243 -5.12 25.56 5.28
C ASP A 243 -5.14 26.04 3.81
N THR A 244 -5.69 27.24 3.61
CA THR A 244 -5.74 27.92 2.31
C THR A 244 -4.56 28.87 2.06
N SER A 245 -3.51 28.83 2.90
CA SER A 245 -2.31 29.67 2.71
C SER A 245 -1.52 29.31 1.45
N ALA A 246 -1.62 28.04 1.01
CA ALA A 246 -0.97 27.52 -0.19
C ALA A 246 -1.84 27.57 -1.45
N GLY A 247 -3.12 27.98 -1.36
CA GLY A 247 -4.04 28.03 -2.49
C GLY A 247 -5.50 27.86 -2.08
N ASP A 248 -6.36 27.64 -3.07
CA ASP A 248 -7.80 27.38 -2.85
C ASP A 248 -8.01 26.10 -2.02
N ALA A 249 -9.12 26.01 -1.28
CA ALA A 249 -9.44 24.82 -0.48
C ALA A 249 -9.73 23.59 -1.37
N SER A 250 -10.30 23.80 -2.55
CA SER A 250 -10.65 22.73 -3.51
C SER A 250 -9.47 22.25 -4.37
N ARG A 251 -8.24 22.70 -4.11
CA ARG A 251 -7.07 22.47 -4.98
C ARG A 251 -6.64 20.99 -5.13
N GLY A 252 -7.17 20.09 -4.31
CA GLY A 252 -6.91 18.64 -4.35
C GLY A 252 -7.80 17.95 -5.39
N THR A 253 -9.06 17.72 -5.01
CA THR A 253 -10.07 17.02 -5.83
C THR A 253 -10.84 17.91 -6.81
N GLY A 254 -10.88 19.23 -6.57
CA GLY A 254 -11.77 20.11 -7.30
C GLY A 254 -13.25 19.68 -7.17
N PRO A 255 -14.05 19.76 -8.24
CA PRO A 255 -15.49 19.55 -8.17
C PRO A 255 -15.90 18.07 -8.34
N PHE A 256 -15.02 17.09 -8.13
CA PHE A 256 -15.29 15.68 -8.48
C PHE A 256 -15.74 14.78 -7.33
N ASP A 257 -15.79 15.30 -6.10
CA ASP A 257 -16.23 14.53 -4.92
C ASP A 257 -16.98 15.44 -3.94
N LEU A 258 -18.13 14.98 -3.44
CA LEU A 258 -18.94 15.67 -2.44
C LEU A 258 -18.16 16.01 -1.16
N MET A 259 -17.19 15.18 -0.78
CA MET A 259 -16.35 15.39 0.40
C MET A 259 -15.24 16.42 0.17
N GLY A 260 -15.05 16.89 -1.08
CA GLY A 260 -14.07 17.92 -1.42
C GLY A 260 -14.68 19.24 -1.88
N TYR A 261 -15.93 19.26 -2.35
CA TYR A 261 -16.56 20.46 -2.91
C TYR A 261 -18.09 20.43 -2.85
N LEU A 262 -18.70 21.47 -2.25
CA LEU A 262 -20.13 21.53 -1.97
C LEU A 262 -20.93 22.50 -2.85
N ASP A 263 -20.30 23.37 -3.63
CA ASP A 263 -21.03 24.34 -4.47
C ASP A 263 -21.88 23.66 -5.56
N ASP A 264 -22.93 24.36 -6.02
CA ASP A 264 -23.98 23.84 -6.91
C ASP A 264 -23.51 23.37 -8.30
N ASP A 265 -22.36 23.84 -8.78
CA ASP A 265 -21.81 23.49 -10.09
C ASP A 265 -20.87 22.27 -10.06
N GLY A 266 -20.63 21.72 -8.86
CA GLY A 266 -19.85 20.53 -8.62
C GLY A 266 -20.58 19.22 -8.91
N SER A 267 -19.79 18.16 -9.08
CA SER A 267 -20.25 16.78 -9.06
C SER A 267 -20.65 16.40 -7.64
N ARG A 268 -21.67 15.56 -7.51
CA ARG A 268 -22.15 15.03 -6.22
C ARG A 268 -21.70 13.60 -6.01
N GLU A 269 -21.42 12.88 -7.10
CA GLU A 269 -20.95 11.51 -7.00
C GLU A 269 -19.62 11.43 -6.26
N LEU A 270 -19.49 10.42 -5.40
CA LEU A 270 -18.23 10.13 -4.71
C LEU A 270 -17.25 9.48 -5.69
N LEU A 271 -15.96 9.75 -5.51
CA LEU A 271 -14.91 9.03 -6.22
C LEU A 271 -15.09 7.51 -6.05
N ALA A 272 -14.79 6.73 -7.10
CA ALA A 272 -14.95 5.28 -7.10
C ALA A 272 -14.20 4.61 -5.94
N TRP A 273 -13.06 5.19 -5.51
CA TRP A 273 -12.34 4.76 -4.31
C TRP A 273 -13.21 4.79 -3.05
N ASN A 274 -13.90 5.91 -2.80
CA ASN A 274 -14.79 6.07 -1.64
C ASN A 274 -16.01 5.17 -1.75
N GLN A 275 -16.60 5.06 -2.94
CA GLN A 275 -17.69 4.10 -3.16
C GLN A 275 -17.25 2.66 -2.88
N TRP A 276 -16.04 2.25 -3.28
CA TRP A 276 -15.54 0.90 -3.02
C TRP A 276 -15.31 0.65 -1.53
N ARG A 277 -14.69 1.61 -0.81
CA ARG A 277 -14.48 1.54 0.65
C ARG A 277 -15.78 1.37 1.42
N LEU A 278 -16.84 2.04 0.97
CA LEU A 278 -18.18 1.96 1.56
C LEU A 278 -18.95 0.68 1.17
N GLY A 279 -18.43 -0.10 0.21
CA GLY A 279 -19.14 -1.24 -0.38
C GLY A 279 -20.29 -0.82 -1.31
N TRP A 280 -20.27 0.42 -1.79
CA TRP A 280 -21.22 0.94 -2.77
C TRP A 280 -20.81 0.62 -4.20
N LEU A 281 -19.51 0.52 -4.47
CA LEU A 281 -18.97 -0.08 -5.69
C LEU A 281 -18.61 -1.55 -5.43
N ALA A 282 -19.00 -2.44 -6.33
CA ALA A 282 -18.77 -3.87 -6.16
C ALA A 282 -17.33 -4.27 -6.53
N ASP A 283 -16.82 -5.35 -5.92
CA ASP A 283 -15.47 -5.86 -6.17
C ASP A 283 -15.19 -6.20 -7.64
N ASP A 284 -16.20 -6.56 -8.43
CA ASP A 284 -16.05 -6.88 -9.85
C ASP A 284 -15.94 -5.65 -10.76
N ALA A 285 -16.26 -4.46 -10.25
CA ALA A 285 -15.98 -3.18 -10.90
C ALA A 285 -14.54 -2.69 -10.67
N VAL A 286 -13.77 -3.34 -9.79
CA VAL A 286 -12.42 -2.90 -9.41
C VAL A 286 -11.36 -3.72 -10.13
N SER A 287 -10.53 -3.04 -10.92
CA SER A 287 -9.35 -3.61 -11.57
C SER A 287 -8.08 -3.22 -10.83
N CYS A 288 -7.65 -4.04 -9.87
CA CYS A 288 -6.36 -3.87 -9.19
C CYS A 288 -5.22 -4.36 -10.11
N LEU A 289 -4.45 -3.42 -10.66
CA LEU A 289 -3.46 -3.71 -11.70
C LEU A 289 -2.16 -4.24 -11.10
N ARG A 290 -1.61 -5.29 -11.71
CA ARG A 290 -0.33 -5.88 -11.31
C ARG A 290 0.82 -4.94 -11.75
N PRO A 291 1.86 -4.72 -10.91
CA PRO A 291 3.11 -4.08 -11.31
C PRO A 291 3.80 -4.83 -12.47
N GLY A 292 4.61 -4.14 -13.28
CA GLY A 292 5.39 -4.83 -14.32
C GLY A 292 4.59 -5.24 -15.56
N LYS A 293 3.42 -4.65 -15.79
CA LYS A 293 2.51 -5.00 -16.88
C LYS A 293 2.02 -3.75 -17.62
N THR A 294 1.64 -3.94 -18.88
CA THR A 294 0.88 -2.94 -19.65
C THR A 294 -0.51 -3.52 -19.88
N THR A 295 -1.54 -2.80 -19.46
CA THR A 295 -2.92 -3.30 -19.38
C THR A 295 -3.88 -2.34 -20.05
N THR A 296 -4.70 -2.82 -20.99
CA THR A 296 -5.80 -2.05 -21.57
C THR A 296 -7.13 -2.44 -20.91
N LEU A 297 -7.94 -1.45 -20.54
CA LEU A 297 -9.17 -1.58 -19.77
C LEU A 297 -10.29 -0.75 -20.40
N GLU A 298 -11.52 -1.22 -20.30
CA GLU A 298 -12.72 -0.43 -20.52
C GLU A 298 -13.31 -0.07 -19.15
N LEU A 299 -13.46 1.22 -18.87
CA LEU A 299 -14.02 1.75 -17.64
C LEU A 299 -15.37 2.40 -17.95
N GLY A 300 -16.46 1.85 -17.43
CA GLY A 300 -17.75 2.52 -17.48
C GLY A 300 -17.84 3.67 -16.48
N ALA A 301 -18.75 4.60 -16.75
CA ALA A 301 -19.01 5.77 -15.94
C ALA A 301 -19.28 5.40 -14.47
N VAL A 302 -18.63 6.10 -13.53
CA VAL A 302 -18.77 5.82 -12.09
C VAL A 302 -20.18 6.12 -11.57
N GLU A 303 -20.90 7.02 -12.24
CA GLU A 303 -22.26 7.46 -11.91
C GLU A 303 -23.35 6.40 -12.25
N ASP A 304 -22.98 5.25 -12.83
CA ASP A 304 -23.88 4.10 -13.06
C ASP A 304 -23.24 2.81 -12.53
N SER A 305 -23.58 2.41 -11.30
CA SER A 305 -22.94 1.26 -10.65
C SER A 305 -23.14 -0.08 -11.39
N ALA A 306 -24.07 -0.17 -12.35
CA ALA A 306 -24.23 -1.37 -13.17
C ALA A 306 -23.13 -1.53 -14.22
N THR A 307 -22.43 -0.45 -14.57
CA THR A 307 -21.37 -0.45 -15.60
C THR A 307 -20.06 0.18 -15.13
N ALA A 308 -20.06 0.84 -13.97
CA ALA A 308 -18.90 1.49 -13.38
C ALA A 308 -17.67 0.58 -13.37
N GLY A 309 -16.51 1.17 -13.66
CA GLY A 309 -15.22 0.51 -13.56
C GLY A 309 -14.16 1.47 -13.05
N VAL A 310 -13.28 0.97 -12.18
CA VAL A 310 -12.11 1.72 -11.69
C VAL A 310 -10.84 0.89 -11.82
N ALA A 311 -9.78 1.51 -12.32
CA ALA A 311 -8.44 0.94 -12.31
C ALA A 311 -7.65 1.46 -11.12
N LEU A 312 -7.08 0.57 -10.31
CA LEU A 312 -6.30 0.91 -9.13
C LEU A 312 -4.86 0.40 -9.28
N ILE A 313 -3.89 1.27 -8.98
CA ILE A 313 -2.46 0.98 -9.01
C ILE A 313 -1.88 1.34 -7.66
N ARG A 314 -1.45 0.32 -6.89
CA ARG A 314 -0.73 0.56 -5.62
C ARG A 314 0.66 1.09 -5.94
N LEU A 315 0.99 2.31 -5.52
CA LEU A 315 2.30 2.95 -5.78
C LEU A 315 3.29 2.75 -4.64
N SER A 316 2.80 2.76 -3.39
CA SER A 316 3.63 2.68 -2.18
C SER A 316 2.87 2.03 -1.02
N ALA A 317 3.46 2.00 0.18
CA ALA A 317 2.77 1.59 1.40
C ALA A 317 1.50 2.41 1.71
N SER A 318 1.46 3.69 1.34
CA SER A 318 0.37 4.61 1.66
C SER A 318 -0.22 5.35 0.46
N THR A 319 0.14 4.97 -0.77
CA THR A 319 -0.33 5.66 -1.98
C THR A 319 -0.94 4.72 -3.01
N VAL A 320 -2.10 5.10 -3.55
CA VAL A 320 -2.76 4.47 -4.69
C VAL A 320 -3.01 5.52 -5.78
N LEU A 321 -2.79 5.15 -7.04
CA LEU A 321 -3.28 5.89 -8.20
C LEU A 321 -4.57 5.23 -8.68
N ALA A 322 -5.61 6.02 -8.89
CA ALA A 322 -6.90 5.58 -9.38
C ALA A 322 -7.22 6.23 -10.73
N VAL A 323 -7.91 5.48 -11.59
CA VAL A 323 -8.46 5.98 -12.84
C VAL A 323 -9.92 5.53 -12.93
N GLU A 324 -10.82 6.49 -13.12
CA GLU A 324 -12.26 6.25 -13.31
C GLU A 324 -12.78 7.06 -14.49
N SER A 325 -13.94 6.66 -15.03
CA SER A 325 -14.63 7.40 -16.08
C SER A 325 -15.71 8.28 -15.46
N ARG A 326 -15.72 9.59 -15.80
CA ARG A 326 -16.75 10.55 -15.37
C ARG A 326 -17.65 10.94 -16.53
N ARG A 327 -18.96 10.92 -16.32
CA ARG A 327 -19.97 11.35 -17.30
C ARG A 327 -21.04 12.20 -16.62
N SER A 328 -21.60 13.19 -17.32
CA SER A 328 -22.68 14.04 -16.80
C SER A 328 -24.04 13.31 -16.83
N VAL A 329 -24.14 12.22 -16.07
CA VAL A 329 -25.32 11.35 -15.94
C VAL A 329 -25.61 11.10 -14.46
N GLY A 330 -26.73 10.43 -14.15
CA GLY A 330 -27.07 10.11 -12.77
C GLY A 330 -27.16 11.36 -11.88
N ILE A 331 -26.51 11.29 -10.72
CA ILE A 331 -26.46 12.37 -9.74
C ILE A 331 -25.64 13.59 -10.22
N ASP A 332 -24.75 13.38 -11.20
CA ASP A 332 -23.90 14.41 -11.81
C ASP A 332 -24.48 15.02 -13.08
N ALA A 333 -25.75 14.74 -13.41
CA ALA A 333 -26.39 15.28 -14.61
C ALA A 333 -26.41 16.82 -14.68
N ALA A 334 -26.26 17.50 -13.53
CA ALA A 334 -26.18 18.96 -13.42
C ALA A 334 -24.74 19.49 -13.27
N SER A 335 -23.74 18.61 -13.11
CA SER A 335 -22.34 18.99 -12.97
C SER A 335 -21.86 19.72 -14.23
N THR A 336 -21.00 20.72 -14.03
CA THR A 336 -20.37 21.47 -15.13
C THR A 336 -18.96 21.01 -15.44
N ALA A 337 -18.45 20.03 -14.69
CA ALA A 337 -17.13 19.46 -14.90
C ALA A 337 -17.03 18.74 -16.26
N ALA A 338 -15.82 18.69 -16.81
CA ALA A 338 -15.58 17.98 -18.06
C ALA A 338 -15.80 16.48 -17.88
N GLU A 339 -16.28 15.80 -18.92
CA GLU A 339 -16.33 14.35 -18.99
C GLU A 339 -14.98 13.79 -19.44
N GLY A 340 -14.63 12.57 -19.02
CA GLY A 340 -13.42 11.87 -19.46
C GLY A 340 -12.87 10.91 -18.40
N ALA A 341 -11.64 10.44 -18.61
CA ALA A 341 -10.95 9.61 -17.64
C ALA A 341 -10.31 10.50 -16.55
N LEU A 342 -10.85 10.46 -15.34
CA LEU A 342 -10.31 11.18 -14.19
C LEU A 342 -9.21 10.34 -13.54
N VAL A 343 -8.01 10.91 -13.43
CA VAL A 343 -6.86 10.29 -12.75
C VAL A 343 -6.62 11.02 -11.43
N TYR A 344 -6.48 10.29 -10.33
CA TYR A 344 -6.22 10.90 -9.01
C TYR A 344 -5.31 10.02 -8.14
N ARG A 345 -4.50 10.67 -7.31
CA ARG A 345 -3.65 10.03 -6.30
C ARG A 345 -4.34 10.11 -4.95
N ILE A 346 -4.28 9.02 -4.20
CA ILE A 346 -4.81 8.89 -2.84
C ILE A 346 -3.62 8.62 -1.93
N ASP A 347 -3.47 9.37 -0.83
CA ASP A 347 -2.46 9.15 0.20
C ASP A 347 -3.10 8.93 1.58
N ALA A 348 -3.08 7.68 2.05
CA ALA A 348 -3.65 7.32 3.36
C ALA A 348 -2.88 7.89 4.55
N SER A 349 -1.67 8.42 4.34
CA SER A 349 -0.86 9.04 5.40
C SER A 349 -1.19 10.52 5.62
N VAL A 350 -1.96 11.13 4.72
CA VAL A 350 -2.44 12.51 4.83
C VAL A 350 -3.77 12.51 5.57
N PRO A 351 -3.93 13.32 6.63
CA PRO A 351 -5.18 13.37 7.39
C PRO A 351 -6.28 14.14 6.62
N SER A 352 -7.51 13.97 7.09
CA SER A 352 -8.66 14.76 6.65
C SER A 352 -8.41 16.26 6.73
N GLY A 353 -8.87 17.00 5.73
CA GLY A 353 -8.70 18.45 5.65
C GLY A 353 -7.30 18.91 5.20
N ASP A 354 -6.38 17.99 4.92
CA ASP A 354 -5.05 18.28 4.36
C ASP A 354 -4.89 17.79 2.91
N GLY A 355 -6.01 17.52 2.23
CA GLY A 355 -6.05 17.08 0.84
C GLY A 355 -5.44 15.69 0.59
N PRO A 356 -5.98 14.62 1.22
CA PRO A 356 -5.48 13.25 1.03
C PRO A 356 -5.71 12.70 -0.39
N VAL A 357 -6.48 13.39 -1.22
CA VAL A 357 -6.72 13.04 -2.62
C VAL A 357 -6.41 14.21 -3.53
N GLU A 358 -5.62 13.96 -4.58
CA GLU A 358 -5.26 14.96 -5.58
C GLU A 358 -5.52 14.47 -7.01
N VAL A 359 -6.38 15.20 -7.73
CA VAL A 359 -6.64 14.99 -9.16
C VAL A 359 -5.41 15.39 -9.99
N GLN A 360 -5.15 14.62 -11.04
CA GLN A 360 -4.00 14.75 -11.92
C GLN A 360 -4.44 15.15 -13.32
N PHE A 361 -3.53 15.80 -14.06
CA PHE A 361 -3.77 16.32 -15.40
C PHE A 361 -2.93 15.59 -16.42
N ALA A 362 -3.35 15.59 -17.69
CA ALA A 362 -2.51 15.15 -18.80
C ALA A 362 -1.12 15.84 -18.79
N ASP A 363 -0.12 15.16 -19.33
CA ASP A 363 1.26 15.63 -19.39
C ASP A 363 1.34 17.01 -20.07
N GLY A 364 1.83 18.00 -19.30
CA GLY A 364 1.94 19.39 -19.76
C GLY A 364 0.64 20.21 -19.73
N ALA A 365 -0.47 19.65 -19.23
CA ALA A 365 -1.75 20.34 -19.08
C ALA A 365 -2.02 20.87 -17.67
N ALA A 366 -1.16 20.56 -16.69
CA ALA A 366 -1.30 21.04 -15.32
C ALA A 366 -1.39 22.58 -15.24
N PRO A 367 -2.41 23.14 -14.56
CA PRO A 367 -2.61 24.57 -14.49
C PRO A 367 -1.60 25.23 -13.52
N GLN A 368 -1.44 26.55 -13.65
CA GLN A 368 -0.58 27.31 -12.72
C GLN A 368 -1.25 27.56 -11.37
N VAL A 369 -2.57 27.61 -11.34
CA VAL A 369 -3.40 27.74 -10.15
C VAL A 369 -4.33 26.54 -10.16
N ARG A 370 -4.49 25.91 -8.99
CA ARG A 370 -5.40 24.79 -8.77
C ARG A 370 -6.55 25.27 -7.91
N ASP A 371 -7.75 25.16 -8.43
CA ASP A 371 -9.05 25.49 -7.84
C ASP A 371 -10.14 24.67 -8.57
N ALA A 372 -11.39 24.71 -8.08
CA ALA A 372 -12.49 23.94 -8.66
C ALA A 372 -12.66 24.19 -10.17
N ALA A 373 -12.53 25.44 -10.62
CA ALA A 373 -12.72 25.81 -12.02
C ALA A 373 -11.59 25.30 -12.95
N THR A 374 -10.35 25.22 -12.46
CA THR A 374 -9.22 24.71 -13.24
C THR A 374 -9.15 23.19 -13.19
N ILE A 375 -9.47 22.58 -12.05
CA ILE A 375 -9.52 21.13 -11.88
C ILE A 375 -10.69 20.52 -12.65
N SER A 376 -11.81 21.22 -12.83
CA SER A 376 -12.95 20.73 -13.63
C SER A 376 -12.57 20.31 -15.06
N ALA A 377 -11.44 20.79 -15.60
CA ALA A 377 -10.92 20.44 -16.92
C ALA A 377 -9.87 19.30 -16.90
N ALA A 378 -9.60 18.68 -15.74
CA ALA A 378 -8.59 17.65 -15.56
C ALA A 378 -8.86 16.31 -16.29
N PRO A 379 -10.10 15.83 -16.45
CA PRO A 379 -10.36 14.53 -17.08
C PRO A 379 -9.71 14.40 -18.46
N LEU A 380 -8.88 13.36 -18.60
CA LEU A 380 -8.12 13.09 -19.80
C LEU A 380 -9.05 12.73 -20.96
N GLN A 381 -8.69 13.21 -22.15
CA GLN A 381 -9.39 12.96 -23.40
C GLN A 381 -8.65 11.93 -24.25
N PRO A 382 -9.29 11.30 -25.26
CA PRO A 382 -8.62 10.37 -26.16
C PRO A 382 -7.35 10.96 -26.80
N GLY A 383 -6.24 10.26 -26.61
CA GLY A 383 -4.90 10.65 -27.03
C GLY A 383 -4.06 11.35 -25.95
N ASP A 384 -4.66 11.73 -24.82
CA ASP A 384 -3.92 12.25 -23.67
C ASP A 384 -3.23 11.13 -22.90
N THR A 385 -2.09 11.48 -22.29
CA THR A 385 -1.33 10.62 -21.38
C THR A 385 -1.03 11.39 -20.10
N TYR A 386 -1.13 10.72 -18.96
CA TYR A 386 -0.57 11.15 -17.69
C TYR A 386 0.60 10.25 -17.31
N THR A 387 1.68 10.83 -16.81
CA THR A 387 2.83 10.12 -16.24
C THR A 387 2.99 10.49 -14.75
N ASP A 388 2.83 9.50 -13.86
CA ASP A 388 3.09 9.66 -12.42
C ASP A 388 4.60 9.78 -12.12
N GLU A 389 4.95 10.33 -10.96
CA GLU A 389 6.34 10.43 -10.49
C GLU A 389 7.03 9.07 -10.35
N SER A 390 6.27 8.00 -10.09
CA SER A 390 6.76 6.61 -10.09
C SER A 390 7.08 6.07 -11.48
N GLY A 391 6.73 6.80 -12.55
CA GLY A 391 6.88 6.37 -13.94
C GLY A 391 5.72 5.54 -14.49
N VAL A 392 4.67 5.29 -13.71
CA VAL A 392 3.41 4.71 -14.20
C VAL A 392 2.79 5.66 -15.21
N THR A 393 2.32 5.14 -16.34
CA THR A 393 1.63 5.95 -17.35
C THR A 393 0.19 5.50 -17.55
N VAL A 394 -0.70 6.45 -17.80
CA VAL A 394 -2.12 6.23 -18.14
C VAL A 394 -2.40 6.96 -19.44
N THR A 395 -2.80 6.24 -20.49
CA THR A 395 -3.19 6.79 -21.79
C THR A 395 -4.66 6.51 -22.05
N VAL A 396 -5.40 7.52 -22.52
CA VAL A 396 -6.80 7.32 -22.96
C VAL A 396 -6.79 6.96 -24.45
N ASP A 397 -7.20 5.75 -24.78
CA ASP A 397 -7.20 5.24 -26.16
C ASP A 397 -8.45 5.71 -26.93
N SER A 398 -9.62 5.65 -26.28
CA SER A 398 -10.89 6.08 -26.85
C SER A 398 -11.92 6.38 -25.77
N ALA A 399 -12.97 7.13 -26.12
CA ALA A 399 -14.07 7.47 -25.24
C ALA A 399 -15.40 7.39 -25.99
N ASP A 400 -16.46 7.00 -25.28
CA ASP A 400 -17.84 7.13 -25.72
C ASP A 400 -18.77 7.55 -24.57
N ALA A 401 -20.08 7.52 -24.82
CA ALA A 401 -21.08 7.94 -23.85
C ALA A 401 -21.23 6.98 -22.64
N ALA A 402 -20.73 5.75 -22.73
CA ALA A 402 -20.75 4.77 -21.64
C ALA A 402 -19.47 4.83 -20.80
N GLY A 403 -18.34 5.20 -21.39
CA GLY A 403 -17.09 5.29 -20.65
C GLY A 403 -15.84 5.47 -21.50
N ASP A 404 -14.69 5.11 -20.92
CA ASP A 404 -13.36 5.31 -21.49
C ASP A 404 -12.64 3.97 -21.68
N THR A 405 -11.86 3.86 -22.76
CA THR A 405 -10.85 2.80 -22.93
C THR A 405 -9.49 3.40 -22.62
N ILE A 406 -8.79 2.81 -21.65
CA ILE A 406 -7.47 3.29 -21.21
C ILE A 406 -6.42 2.20 -21.35
N THR A 407 -5.16 2.59 -21.53
CA THR A 407 -4.00 1.73 -21.39
C THR A 407 -3.12 2.25 -20.25
N VAL A 408 -2.80 1.38 -19.29
CA VAL A 408 -1.96 1.69 -18.13
C VAL A 408 -0.67 0.88 -18.20
N ASP A 409 0.49 1.54 -18.09
CA ASP A 409 1.80 0.90 -18.00
C ASP A 409 2.37 1.02 -16.60
N THR A 410 2.59 -0.12 -15.93
CA THR A 410 3.13 -0.22 -14.58
C THR A 410 4.55 -0.79 -14.53
N ASN A 411 5.26 -0.83 -15.67
CA ASN A 411 6.60 -1.42 -15.74
C ASN A 411 7.62 -0.71 -14.82
N ALA A 412 7.43 0.58 -14.58
CA ALA A 412 8.30 1.37 -13.71
C ALA A 412 8.24 0.98 -12.22
N LEU A 413 7.22 0.23 -11.79
CA LEU A 413 7.06 -0.19 -10.39
C LEU A 413 7.87 -1.44 -10.02
N VAL A 414 8.48 -2.13 -10.98
CA VAL A 414 9.24 -3.36 -10.73
C VAL A 414 10.73 -3.09 -10.89
N HIS A 415 11.52 -3.56 -9.93
CA HIS A 415 12.98 -3.49 -9.99
C HIS A 415 13.54 -4.45 -11.05
N THR A 416 13.93 -3.92 -12.21
CA THR A 416 14.56 -4.70 -13.29
C THR A 416 16.09 -4.59 -13.30
N ASP A 417 16.69 -4.09 -12.22
CA ASP A 417 18.14 -3.95 -12.11
C ASP A 417 18.81 -5.31 -12.31
N THR A 418 19.99 -5.30 -12.94
CA THR A 418 20.83 -6.47 -13.14
C THR A 418 22.25 -6.10 -12.73
N LYS A 419 23.10 -7.10 -12.53
CA LYS A 419 24.49 -6.91 -12.12
C LYS A 419 24.61 -6.14 -10.79
N ARG A 420 23.72 -6.45 -9.85
CA ARG A 420 23.70 -5.85 -8.51
C ARG A 420 24.99 -6.17 -7.76
N THR A 421 25.55 -5.19 -7.06
CA THR A 421 26.60 -5.42 -6.07
C THR A 421 26.03 -5.29 -4.66
N ILE A 422 26.05 -6.38 -3.90
CA ILE A 422 25.41 -6.50 -2.58
C ILE A 422 26.45 -6.81 -1.50
N ALA A 423 26.38 -6.13 -0.36
CA ALA A 423 27.21 -6.42 0.81
C ALA A 423 26.36 -6.84 2.01
N TYR A 424 26.56 -8.06 2.52
CA TYR A 424 26.04 -8.42 3.85
C TYR A 424 26.89 -7.76 4.93
N TYR A 425 26.22 -7.15 5.89
CA TYR A 425 26.82 -6.43 7.01
C TYR A 425 26.28 -6.98 8.32
N GLN A 426 26.90 -8.07 8.82
CA GLN A 426 26.55 -8.67 10.10
C GLN A 426 27.47 -8.17 11.22
N THR A 427 28.78 -8.18 10.97
CA THR A 427 29.81 -7.83 11.95
C THR A 427 30.18 -6.34 11.86
N SER A 428 29.59 -5.50 12.72
CA SER A 428 29.97 -4.08 12.83
C SER A 428 31.18 -3.83 13.74
N ARG A 429 31.51 -4.80 14.59
CA ARG A 429 32.72 -4.84 15.42
C ARG A 429 33.18 -6.28 15.58
N VAL A 430 34.48 -6.50 15.47
CA VAL A 430 35.08 -7.83 15.67
C VAL A 430 34.62 -8.43 17.01
N ASP A 431 34.28 -9.72 17.02
CA ASP A 431 33.78 -10.48 18.19
C ASP A 431 32.54 -9.88 18.86
N ASN A 432 31.76 -9.04 18.16
CA ASN A 432 30.64 -8.28 18.71
C ASN A 432 30.99 -7.47 19.97
N ASN A 433 32.26 -7.08 20.12
CA ASN A 433 32.75 -6.42 21.32
C ASN A 433 32.74 -4.90 21.15
N VAL A 434 31.99 -4.19 21.99
CA VAL A 434 31.90 -2.71 21.96
C VAL A 434 33.26 -2.02 22.13
N ASN A 435 34.24 -2.68 22.73
CA ASN A 435 35.60 -2.15 22.90
C ASN A 435 36.44 -2.27 21.62
N ASN A 436 36.04 -3.10 20.66
CA ASN A 436 36.70 -3.19 19.38
C ASN A 436 36.26 -2.04 18.46
N PRO A 437 37.15 -1.60 17.54
CA PRO A 437 36.82 -0.54 16.59
C PRO A 437 35.55 -0.85 15.81
N TYR A 438 34.76 0.19 15.60
CA TYR A 438 33.61 0.16 14.70
C TYR A 438 34.09 0.08 13.25
N ILE A 439 33.52 -0.83 12.47
CA ILE A 439 33.84 -1.05 11.06
C ILE A 439 32.70 -0.46 10.22
N SER A 440 32.83 0.81 9.87
CA SER A 440 31.80 1.53 9.11
C SER A 440 31.56 0.93 7.71
N PRO A 441 30.30 0.78 7.26
CA PRO A 441 29.96 0.41 5.89
C PRO A 441 29.98 1.62 4.92
N LEU A 442 30.03 2.85 5.44
CA LEU A 442 30.01 4.09 4.65
C LEU A 442 31.06 4.15 3.52
N PRO A 443 32.27 3.55 3.64
CA PRO A 443 33.21 3.46 2.54
C PRO A 443 32.68 2.77 1.27
N LEU A 444 31.64 1.95 1.35
CA LEU A 444 30.98 1.39 0.16
C LEU A 444 30.46 2.50 -0.76
N THR A 445 29.99 3.63 -0.22
CA THR A 445 29.58 4.79 -1.03
C THR A 445 30.70 5.80 -1.21
N THR A 446 31.45 6.14 -0.15
CA THR A 446 32.43 7.23 -0.23
C THR A 446 33.66 6.90 -1.06
N GLU A 447 33.95 5.61 -1.29
CA GLU A 447 35.03 5.15 -2.17
C GLU A 447 34.50 4.74 -3.56
N HIS A 448 33.24 5.10 -3.88
CA HIS A 448 32.60 4.91 -5.19
C HIS A 448 32.64 3.46 -5.70
N THR A 449 32.31 2.50 -4.83
CA THR A 449 32.38 1.07 -5.18
C THR A 449 31.29 0.61 -6.16
N GLY A 450 30.27 1.43 -6.39
CA GLY A 450 29.06 1.02 -7.12
C GLY A 450 28.27 -0.09 -6.43
N THR A 451 28.37 -0.17 -5.09
CA THR A 451 27.48 -1.03 -4.30
C THR A 451 26.05 -0.48 -4.37
N ASP A 452 25.09 -1.34 -4.68
CA ASP A 452 23.68 -0.99 -4.80
C ASP A 452 22.90 -1.24 -3.51
N TYR A 453 23.26 -2.33 -2.79
CA TYR A 453 22.54 -2.79 -1.61
C TYR A 453 23.47 -3.13 -0.45
N VAL A 454 23.05 -2.78 0.76
CA VAL A 454 23.60 -3.31 2.01
C VAL A 454 22.53 -4.07 2.76
N ILE A 455 22.85 -5.31 3.15
CA ILE A 455 21.96 -6.18 3.91
C ILE A 455 22.44 -6.25 5.36
N LEU A 456 21.73 -5.56 6.27
CA LEU A 456 22.01 -5.56 7.71
C LEU A 456 21.55 -6.88 8.33
N ALA A 457 22.48 -7.63 8.91
CA ALA A 457 22.22 -8.95 9.45
C ALA A 457 22.72 -9.10 10.91
N ALA A 458 22.27 -10.09 11.67
CA ALA A 458 21.06 -10.89 11.47
C ALA A 458 19.98 -10.46 12.47
N ILE A 459 18.78 -10.17 11.97
CA ILE A 459 17.58 -9.92 12.75
C ILE A 459 17.03 -11.29 13.23
N LYS A 460 16.73 -11.37 14.53
CA LYS A 460 16.24 -12.57 15.21
C LYS A 460 14.94 -12.25 15.94
N LEU A 461 13.84 -12.87 15.51
CA LEU A 461 12.53 -12.79 16.16
C LEU A 461 12.46 -13.84 17.28
N LYS A 462 12.64 -13.40 18.53
CA LYS A 462 12.50 -14.25 19.71
C LYS A 462 11.10 -14.08 20.32
N PRO A 463 10.59 -15.08 21.07
CA PRO A 463 9.24 -15.01 21.64
C PRO A 463 8.93 -13.71 22.40
N GLU A 464 9.92 -13.16 23.10
CA GLU A 464 9.78 -11.96 23.93
C GLU A 464 10.23 -10.64 23.28
N LYS A 465 11.05 -10.67 22.21
CA LYS A 465 11.66 -9.46 21.64
C LYS A 465 12.34 -9.69 20.28
N VAL A 466 12.65 -8.61 19.57
CA VAL A 466 13.56 -8.61 18.43
C VAL A 466 14.99 -8.36 18.88
N ILE A 467 15.94 -9.10 18.31
CA ILE A 467 17.37 -8.94 18.52
C ILE A 467 18.06 -8.78 17.18
N LEU A 468 18.92 -7.78 17.03
CA LEU A 468 19.91 -7.70 15.97
C LEU A 468 21.21 -8.28 16.53
N ASN A 469 21.71 -9.37 15.94
CA ASN A 469 22.82 -10.18 16.44
C ASN A 469 22.68 -10.60 17.92
N ASP A 470 23.21 -9.79 18.84
CA ASP A 470 23.27 -10.04 20.28
C ASP A 470 22.52 -8.98 21.11
N HIS A 471 22.14 -7.86 20.50
CA HIS A 471 21.55 -6.69 21.17
C HIS A 471 20.16 -6.36 20.60
N THR A 472 19.35 -5.59 21.32
CA THR A 472 18.13 -5.01 20.71
C THR A 472 18.52 -4.03 19.61
N PRO A 473 17.73 -3.87 18.53
CA PRO A 473 18.02 -2.92 17.45
C PRO A 473 18.27 -1.48 17.92
N ASP A 474 17.62 -1.06 19.02
CA ASP A 474 17.77 0.27 19.63
C ASP A 474 18.95 0.41 20.62
N ASP A 475 19.74 -0.65 20.82
CA ASP A 475 20.88 -0.59 21.74
C ASP A 475 21.90 0.46 21.23
N PRO A 476 22.49 1.30 22.12
CA PRO A 476 23.54 2.25 21.75
C PRO A 476 24.72 1.65 20.98
N TYR A 477 24.92 0.33 21.08
CA TYR A 477 25.84 -0.43 20.23
C TYR A 477 25.64 -0.15 18.73
N TYR A 478 24.39 -0.02 18.27
CA TYR A 478 24.01 0.19 16.87
C TYR A 478 23.78 1.65 16.46
N THR A 479 23.90 2.62 17.36
CA THR A 479 23.78 4.05 17.00
C THR A 479 24.64 4.45 15.79
N PRO A 480 25.95 4.11 15.72
CA PRO A 480 26.75 4.45 14.53
C PRO A 480 26.36 3.63 13.30
N VAL A 481 25.83 2.42 13.46
CA VAL A 481 25.35 1.59 12.35
C VAL A 481 24.16 2.27 11.67
N TRP A 482 23.15 2.65 12.43
CA TRP A 482 21.97 3.33 11.88
C TRP A 482 22.30 4.68 11.23
N ALA A 483 23.24 5.43 11.82
CA ALA A 483 23.69 6.70 11.24
C ALA A 483 24.38 6.51 9.87
N ASP A 484 25.26 5.51 9.75
CA ASP A 484 25.94 5.23 8.48
C ASP A 484 24.97 4.69 7.41
N LEU A 485 24.07 3.79 7.78
CA LEU A 485 23.08 3.22 6.86
C LEU A 485 22.14 4.31 6.30
N ALA A 486 21.64 5.21 7.17
CA ALA A 486 20.84 6.35 6.72
C ALA A 486 21.62 7.29 5.77
N ALA A 487 22.91 7.51 6.03
CA ALA A 487 23.77 8.30 5.15
C ALA A 487 24.03 7.61 3.79
N MET A 488 24.05 6.28 3.76
CA MET A 488 24.17 5.49 2.52
C MET A 488 22.87 5.52 1.70
N GLN A 489 21.70 5.47 2.35
CA GLN A 489 20.40 5.64 1.69
C GLN A 489 20.29 7.01 0.99
N GLN A 490 20.76 8.08 1.64
CA GLN A 490 20.82 9.41 1.02
C GLN A 490 21.76 9.47 -0.20
N GLN A 491 22.66 8.49 -0.37
CA GLN A 491 23.57 8.36 -1.50
C GLN A 491 23.09 7.34 -2.54
N GLY A 492 21.86 6.82 -2.40
CA GLY A 492 21.22 5.93 -3.37
C GLY A 492 21.40 4.43 -3.11
N VAL A 493 22.09 4.03 -2.04
CA VAL A 493 22.18 2.61 -1.64
C VAL A 493 20.94 2.19 -0.89
N ARG A 494 20.32 1.07 -1.27
CA ARG A 494 19.16 0.54 -0.53
C ARG A 494 19.64 -0.30 0.67
N VAL A 495 18.99 -0.12 1.82
CA VAL A 495 19.32 -0.81 3.06
C VAL A 495 18.24 -1.84 3.39
N ILE A 496 18.60 -3.11 3.29
CA ILE A 496 17.71 -4.26 3.52
C ILE A 496 18.06 -4.88 4.88
N GLY A 497 17.07 -5.35 5.64
CA GLY A 497 17.32 -6.15 6.85
C GLY A 497 17.27 -7.65 6.54
N MET A 498 18.14 -8.47 7.12
CA MET A 498 18.06 -9.93 6.97
C MET A 498 17.44 -10.57 8.22
N ILE A 499 16.33 -11.30 8.06
CA ILE A 499 15.78 -12.15 9.12
C ILE A 499 16.30 -13.57 8.96
N GLY A 500 16.63 -14.23 10.08
CA GLY A 500 17.04 -15.64 10.05
C GLY A 500 18.56 -15.88 10.05
N GLY A 501 19.01 -16.84 9.24
CA GLY A 501 20.39 -17.36 9.24
C GLY A 501 20.69 -18.44 10.29
N ASP A 502 21.96 -18.87 10.36
CA ASP A 502 22.39 -20.04 11.14
C ASP A 502 21.86 -20.06 12.58
N GLN A 503 21.22 -21.17 12.95
CA GLN A 503 20.66 -21.46 14.28
C GLN A 503 19.70 -20.37 14.82
N ASN A 504 19.00 -19.66 13.94
CA ASN A 504 18.06 -18.58 14.31
C ASN A 504 16.63 -19.10 14.56
N PRO A 505 15.95 -18.73 15.67
CA PRO A 505 14.59 -19.20 15.99
C PRO A 505 13.46 -18.50 15.22
N SER A 506 13.75 -17.51 14.37
CA SER A 506 12.73 -16.62 13.78
C SER A 506 11.61 -17.35 13.06
N TRP A 507 11.97 -18.38 12.28
CA TRP A 507 11.00 -19.14 11.50
C TRP A 507 10.09 -20.01 12.37
N GLN A 508 10.61 -20.54 13.48
CA GLN A 508 9.79 -21.29 14.44
C GLN A 508 8.86 -20.38 15.26
N THR A 509 9.31 -19.16 15.60
CA THR A 509 8.46 -18.20 16.32
C THR A 509 7.37 -17.63 15.42
N LEU A 510 7.67 -17.30 14.16
CA LEU A 510 6.68 -16.94 13.14
C LEU A 510 5.65 -18.07 12.92
N SER A 511 6.10 -19.34 12.91
CA SER A 511 5.19 -20.50 12.80
C SER A 511 4.26 -20.66 14.01
N THR A 512 4.65 -20.14 15.18
CA THR A 512 3.92 -20.34 16.44
C THR A 512 2.96 -19.18 16.74
N ASP A 513 3.39 -17.95 16.49
CA ASP A 513 2.66 -16.73 16.82
C ASP A 513 2.94 -15.64 15.77
N PHE A 514 2.38 -15.87 14.57
CA PHE A 514 2.67 -15.06 13.39
C PHE A 514 2.39 -13.58 13.63
N ASP A 515 1.17 -13.22 14.05
CA ASP A 515 0.74 -11.83 14.19
C ASP A 515 1.66 -11.02 15.12
N VAL A 516 2.06 -11.61 16.25
CA VAL A 516 2.96 -10.94 17.21
C VAL A 516 4.37 -10.80 16.64
N GLN A 517 4.92 -11.85 16.02
CA GLN A 517 6.30 -11.79 15.52
C GLN A 517 6.41 -10.92 14.27
N TYR A 518 5.45 -11.02 13.36
CA TYR A 518 5.38 -10.18 12.18
C TYR A 518 5.13 -8.72 12.55
N GLY A 519 4.23 -8.44 13.50
CA GLY A 519 4.01 -7.07 14.01
C GLY A 519 5.30 -6.41 14.52
N ARG A 520 6.13 -7.16 15.24
CA ARG A 520 7.45 -6.67 15.69
C ARG A 520 8.45 -6.44 14.56
N LEU A 521 8.42 -7.30 13.53
CA LEU A 521 9.23 -7.10 12.32
C LEU A 521 8.79 -5.81 11.60
N LYS A 522 7.48 -5.63 11.42
CA LYS A 522 6.89 -4.42 10.85
C LYS A 522 7.31 -3.15 11.60
N GLU A 523 7.23 -3.16 12.92
CA GLU A 523 7.68 -2.05 13.77
C GLU A 523 9.16 -1.71 13.54
N LEU A 524 10.02 -2.72 13.44
CA LEU A 524 11.46 -2.53 13.16
C LEU A 524 11.68 -1.91 11.78
N ILE A 525 11.00 -2.42 10.74
CA ILE A 525 11.09 -1.92 9.36
C ILE A 525 10.72 -0.44 9.32
N VAL A 526 9.56 -0.09 9.88
CA VAL A 526 9.04 1.30 9.89
C VAL A 526 9.99 2.21 10.66
N LYS A 527 10.41 1.81 11.86
CA LYS A 527 11.23 2.64 12.75
C LYS A 527 12.61 2.96 12.17
N HIS A 528 13.21 2.01 11.47
CA HIS A 528 14.57 2.15 10.93
C HIS A 528 14.60 2.42 9.43
N HIS A 529 13.43 2.66 8.80
CA HIS A 529 13.29 2.98 7.39
C HIS A 529 14.02 1.99 6.47
N LEU A 530 13.85 0.69 6.76
CA LEU A 530 14.43 -0.35 5.89
C LEU A 530 13.73 -0.34 4.53
N ASP A 531 14.51 -0.51 3.47
CA ASP A 531 14.04 -0.58 2.09
C ASP A 531 13.48 -1.96 1.71
N GLY A 532 13.74 -2.97 2.54
CA GLY A 532 13.35 -4.34 2.28
C GLY A 532 13.74 -5.31 3.38
N ILE A 533 13.33 -6.58 3.19
CA ILE A 533 13.76 -7.72 4.01
C ILE A 533 14.29 -8.87 3.15
N ASP A 534 15.45 -9.38 3.53
CA ASP A 534 16.01 -10.65 3.07
C ASP A 534 15.56 -11.79 4.01
N LEU A 535 14.92 -12.80 3.44
CA LEU A 535 14.40 -13.98 4.14
C LEU A 535 15.44 -15.11 4.06
N ASP A 536 16.30 -15.18 5.07
CA ASP A 536 17.34 -16.19 5.18
C ASP A 536 16.84 -17.41 5.98
N VAL A 537 16.35 -18.43 5.27
CA VAL A 537 15.65 -19.58 5.86
C VAL A 537 16.60 -20.76 6.09
N GLU A 538 17.40 -20.74 7.15
CA GLU A 538 18.35 -21.84 7.40
C GLU A 538 17.87 -22.91 8.39
N THR A 539 16.55 -23.00 8.59
CA THR A 539 15.95 -24.04 9.45
C THR A 539 14.71 -24.62 8.79
N PRO A 540 14.37 -25.90 9.05
CA PRO A 540 13.20 -26.53 8.48
C PRO A 540 11.93 -25.71 8.74
N THR A 541 11.31 -25.22 7.66
CA THR A 541 10.19 -24.28 7.72
C THR A 541 9.12 -24.70 6.72
N ALA A 542 7.85 -24.54 7.10
CA ALA A 542 6.74 -24.78 6.18
C ALA A 542 6.65 -23.63 5.16
N ILE A 543 6.49 -23.95 3.88
CA ILE A 543 6.46 -22.96 2.80
C ILE A 543 5.38 -21.90 3.01
N GLU A 544 4.24 -22.30 3.58
CA GLU A 544 3.10 -21.43 3.86
C GLU A 544 3.44 -20.32 4.86
N VAL A 545 4.41 -20.54 5.76
CA VAL A 545 4.87 -19.51 6.70
C VAL A 545 5.70 -18.46 5.96
N VAL A 546 6.53 -18.88 5.01
CA VAL A 546 7.35 -17.97 4.18
C VAL A 546 6.44 -17.16 3.25
N GLU A 547 5.50 -17.82 2.57
CA GLU A 547 4.48 -17.14 1.75
C GLU A 547 3.69 -16.12 2.54
N LEU A 548 3.28 -16.46 3.77
CA LEU A 548 2.53 -15.53 4.62
C LEU A 548 3.36 -14.29 5.00
N VAL A 549 4.67 -14.44 5.23
CA VAL A 549 5.58 -13.29 5.43
C VAL A 549 5.67 -12.44 4.16
N ILE A 550 5.87 -13.05 2.99
CA ILE A 550 5.93 -12.34 1.70
C ILE A 550 4.63 -11.56 1.46
N ASP A 551 3.49 -12.22 1.65
CA ASP A 551 2.17 -11.62 1.45
C ASP A 551 1.93 -10.45 2.39
N SER A 552 2.31 -10.60 3.66
CA SER A 552 2.14 -9.55 4.66
C SER A 552 3.03 -8.35 4.38
N LEU A 553 4.32 -8.57 4.05
CA LEU A 553 5.25 -7.50 3.68
C LEU A 553 4.74 -6.72 2.46
N ARG A 554 4.31 -7.43 1.41
CA ARG A 554 3.82 -6.78 0.20
C ARG A 554 2.53 -5.99 0.42
N ASN A 555 1.62 -6.49 1.25
CA ASN A 555 0.38 -5.79 1.61
C ASN A 555 0.65 -4.50 2.41
N ASP A 556 1.57 -4.59 3.38
CA ASP A 556 1.89 -3.50 4.28
C ASP A 556 2.75 -2.41 3.63
N PHE A 557 3.72 -2.80 2.79
CA PHE A 557 4.74 -1.88 2.29
C PHE A 557 4.64 -1.56 0.78
N GLY A 558 3.73 -2.22 0.06
CA GLY A 558 3.50 -1.97 -1.36
C GLY A 558 4.56 -2.57 -2.28
N PRO A 559 4.49 -2.33 -3.60
CA PRO A 559 5.30 -3.03 -4.60
C PRO A 559 6.77 -2.61 -4.66
N THR A 560 7.14 -1.48 -4.08
CA THR A 560 8.51 -0.94 -4.11
C THR A 560 9.38 -1.39 -2.93
N PHE A 561 8.79 -2.09 -1.95
CA PHE A 561 9.50 -2.69 -0.83
C PHE A 561 10.23 -3.96 -1.28
N LEU A 562 11.52 -4.09 -0.98
CA LEU A 562 12.31 -5.20 -1.48
C LEU A 562 12.07 -6.46 -0.64
N ILE A 563 11.79 -7.58 -1.29
CA ILE A 563 11.65 -8.90 -0.68
C ILE A 563 12.63 -9.84 -1.38
N THR A 564 13.65 -10.27 -0.66
CA THR A 564 14.68 -11.18 -1.21
C THR A 564 14.77 -12.43 -0.36
N LEU A 565 15.37 -13.48 -0.90
CA LEU A 565 15.64 -14.71 -0.15
C LEU A 565 17.09 -15.14 -0.32
N SER A 566 17.62 -15.90 0.63
CA SER A 566 19.00 -16.40 0.61
C SER A 566 19.08 -17.92 0.55
N PRO A 567 18.48 -18.58 -0.47
CA PRO A 567 18.57 -20.04 -0.61
C PRO A 567 20.03 -20.45 -0.79
N VAL A 568 20.38 -21.64 -0.31
CA VAL A 568 21.63 -22.24 -0.77
C VAL A 568 21.51 -22.65 -2.24
N ALA A 569 22.58 -22.56 -3.02
CA ALA A 569 22.49 -22.65 -4.48
C ALA A 569 21.87 -23.96 -4.99
N ARG A 570 22.16 -25.11 -4.36
CA ARG A 570 21.52 -26.40 -4.68
C ARG A 570 20.00 -26.41 -4.48
N GLY A 571 19.46 -25.59 -3.58
CA GLY A 571 18.02 -25.43 -3.37
C GLY A 571 17.29 -24.90 -4.62
N MET A 572 18.03 -24.19 -5.48
CA MET A 572 17.53 -23.66 -6.75
C MET A 572 17.79 -24.60 -7.93
N GLU A 573 18.17 -25.87 -7.68
CA GLU A 573 18.38 -26.91 -8.69
C GLU A 573 17.36 -28.07 -8.61
N GLY A 574 16.21 -27.84 -7.94
CA GLY A 574 15.20 -28.88 -7.70
C GLY A 574 15.61 -29.91 -6.64
N GLU A 575 16.68 -29.63 -5.88
CA GLU A 575 17.06 -30.41 -4.70
C GLU A 575 16.46 -29.76 -3.45
N ILE A 576 16.01 -30.58 -2.49
CA ILE A 576 15.70 -30.08 -1.15
C ILE A 576 17.03 -29.71 -0.48
N ASP A 577 17.18 -28.43 -0.20
CA ASP A 577 18.44 -27.75 0.10
C ASP A 577 19.11 -28.16 1.43
N GLY A 578 18.42 -28.98 2.23
CA GLY A 578 18.89 -29.57 3.48
C GLY A 578 18.84 -28.63 4.69
N LEU A 579 18.76 -27.32 4.50
CA LEU A 579 18.68 -26.30 5.56
C LEU A 579 17.24 -25.84 5.79
N SER A 580 16.64 -25.22 4.78
CA SER A 580 15.27 -24.67 4.80
C SER A 580 14.22 -25.79 4.68
N GLN A 581 14.58 -26.86 3.95
CA GLN A 581 13.66 -27.89 3.45
C GLN A 581 12.52 -27.36 2.56
N LEU A 582 12.67 -26.15 2.03
CA LEU A 582 11.72 -25.54 1.12
C LEU A 582 11.86 -26.10 -0.29
N ASP A 583 10.75 -26.09 -1.01
CA ASP A 583 10.70 -26.23 -2.46
C ASP A 583 10.69 -24.82 -3.06
N TYR A 584 11.85 -24.35 -3.51
CA TYR A 584 11.97 -22.98 -4.05
C TYR A 584 11.35 -22.82 -5.44
N ASP A 585 11.18 -23.90 -6.20
CA ASP A 585 10.49 -23.86 -7.48
C ASP A 585 8.99 -23.61 -7.22
N GLN A 586 8.39 -24.31 -6.25
CA GLN A 586 7.02 -24.06 -5.80
C GLN A 586 6.86 -22.65 -5.22
N LEU A 587 7.79 -22.20 -4.36
CA LEU A 587 7.73 -20.85 -3.79
C LEU A 587 7.75 -19.77 -4.87
N TYR A 588 8.56 -19.96 -5.92
CA TYR A 588 8.60 -19.04 -7.05
C TYR A 588 7.33 -19.11 -7.91
N GLU A 589 6.75 -20.29 -8.13
CA GLU A 589 5.45 -20.41 -8.80
C GLU A 589 4.36 -19.63 -8.02
N ASP A 590 4.37 -19.75 -6.69
CA ASP A 590 3.35 -19.17 -5.84
C ASP A 590 3.50 -17.67 -5.62
N ARG A 591 4.74 -17.16 -5.46
CA ARG A 591 5.04 -15.77 -5.07
C ARG A 591 6.22 -15.11 -5.80
N GLY A 592 6.70 -15.70 -6.89
CA GLY A 592 7.89 -15.21 -7.63
C GLY A 592 7.76 -13.78 -8.16
N GLU A 593 6.55 -13.29 -8.40
CA GLU A 593 6.28 -11.89 -8.78
C GLU A 593 6.48 -10.91 -7.60
N ASP A 594 6.26 -11.36 -6.36
CA ASP A 594 6.45 -10.57 -5.15
C ASP A 594 7.88 -10.66 -4.59
N ILE A 595 8.73 -11.52 -5.16
CA ILE A 595 10.14 -11.70 -4.78
C ILE A 595 11.03 -10.94 -5.76
N ASP A 596 11.84 -10.00 -5.27
CA ASP A 596 12.71 -9.19 -6.11
C ASP A 596 13.89 -9.99 -6.66
N TRP A 597 14.60 -10.76 -5.82
CA TRP A 597 15.65 -11.70 -6.25
C TRP A 597 16.03 -12.72 -5.15
N PHE A 598 16.90 -13.66 -5.51
CA PHE A 598 17.48 -14.68 -4.65
C PHE A 598 19.01 -14.52 -4.55
N ASN A 599 19.54 -14.42 -3.34
CA ASN A 599 20.97 -14.40 -3.01
C ASN A 599 21.47 -15.85 -2.82
N LEU A 600 21.88 -16.51 -3.90
CA LEU A 600 22.23 -17.93 -3.88
C LEU A 600 23.55 -18.17 -3.18
N GLN A 601 23.55 -18.90 -2.07
CA GLN A 601 24.79 -19.25 -1.37
C GLN A 601 25.57 -20.31 -2.15
N THR A 602 26.60 -19.92 -2.92
CA THR A 602 27.46 -20.85 -3.69
C THR A 602 28.70 -21.28 -2.91
N TYR A 603 28.59 -21.39 -1.59
CA TYR A 603 29.69 -21.67 -0.68
C TYR A 603 29.27 -22.67 0.42
N CYS A 604 30.16 -22.94 1.37
CA CYS A 604 29.92 -23.88 2.48
C CYS A 604 29.53 -25.31 2.07
N GLY A 605 29.83 -25.71 0.83
CA GLY A 605 29.50 -27.02 0.28
C GLY A 605 28.13 -27.09 -0.41
N TRP A 606 27.44 -25.97 -0.52
CA TRP A 606 26.12 -25.87 -1.15
C TRP A 606 26.12 -25.39 -2.60
N GLY A 607 27.31 -25.18 -3.15
CA GLY A 607 27.53 -24.76 -4.54
C GLY A 607 28.99 -24.40 -4.76
N GLU A 608 29.29 -23.92 -5.97
CA GLU A 608 30.62 -23.43 -6.35
C GLU A 608 30.48 -22.04 -6.99
N PRO A 609 31.30 -21.04 -6.60
CA PRO A 609 31.22 -19.68 -7.14
C PRO A 609 31.92 -19.60 -8.51
N THR A 610 31.43 -20.38 -9.48
CA THR A 610 31.99 -20.45 -10.85
C THR A 610 30.90 -20.17 -11.87
N GLU A 611 31.31 -19.64 -13.02
CA GLU A 611 30.47 -19.40 -14.18
C GLU A 611 29.75 -20.68 -14.63
N GLU A 612 30.47 -21.81 -14.67
CA GLU A 612 29.94 -23.09 -15.15
C GLU A 612 28.79 -23.57 -14.26
N TYR A 613 29.02 -23.56 -12.94
CA TYR A 613 28.03 -23.98 -11.96
C TYR A 613 26.82 -23.03 -11.96
N PHE A 614 27.05 -21.72 -11.89
CA PHE A 614 25.95 -20.76 -11.83
C PHE A 614 25.10 -20.75 -13.11
N SER A 615 25.74 -20.88 -14.28
CA SER A 615 25.04 -21.06 -15.56
C SER A 615 24.14 -22.28 -15.60
N LYS A 616 24.51 -23.37 -14.92
CA LYS A 616 23.67 -24.57 -14.79
C LYS A 616 22.41 -24.26 -13.98
N VAL A 617 22.53 -23.50 -12.89
CA VAL A 617 21.38 -23.08 -12.08
C VAL A 617 20.43 -22.20 -12.90
N ILE A 618 20.96 -21.21 -13.62
CA ILE A 618 20.18 -20.36 -14.54
C ILE A 618 19.43 -21.23 -15.57
N ALA A 619 20.11 -22.19 -16.19
CA ALA A 619 19.51 -23.06 -17.20
C ALA A 619 18.43 -23.99 -16.61
N TYR A 620 18.62 -24.46 -15.37
CA TYR A 620 17.61 -25.25 -14.67
C TYR A 620 16.34 -24.42 -14.41
N GLN A 621 16.50 -23.25 -13.79
CA GLN A 621 15.37 -22.35 -13.46
C GLN A 621 14.59 -21.95 -14.71
N ALA A 622 15.27 -21.59 -15.80
CA ALA A 622 14.62 -21.32 -17.08
C ALA A 622 13.85 -22.53 -17.63
N GLY A 623 14.33 -23.76 -17.39
CA GLY A 623 13.70 -25.00 -17.83
C GLY A 623 12.42 -25.36 -17.08
N VAL A 624 12.30 -24.94 -15.81
CA VAL A 624 11.11 -25.18 -14.97
C VAL A 624 10.13 -23.99 -14.96
N GLY A 625 10.45 -22.89 -15.66
CA GLY A 625 9.67 -21.65 -15.61
C GLY A 625 9.86 -20.89 -14.29
N GLY A 626 10.97 -21.13 -13.60
CA GLY A 626 11.35 -20.52 -12.33
C GLY A 626 11.97 -19.13 -12.49
N ALA A 627 12.84 -18.78 -11.56
CA ALA A 627 13.43 -17.44 -11.49
C ALA A 627 14.29 -17.11 -12.73
N PRO A 628 14.09 -15.96 -13.39
CA PRO A 628 14.95 -15.53 -14.50
C PRO A 628 16.36 -15.18 -13.97
N ALA A 629 17.35 -15.15 -14.87
CA ALA A 629 18.74 -14.84 -14.49
C ALA A 629 18.88 -13.48 -13.78
N SER A 630 18.02 -12.51 -14.09
CA SER A 630 17.95 -11.20 -13.44
C SER A 630 17.56 -11.25 -11.97
N LYS A 631 16.94 -12.34 -11.51
CA LYS A 631 16.59 -12.59 -10.11
C LYS A 631 17.57 -13.55 -9.42
N LEU A 632 18.64 -13.99 -10.09
CA LEU A 632 19.63 -14.91 -9.52
C LEU A 632 20.95 -14.18 -9.25
N VAL A 633 21.23 -13.94 -7.96
CA VAL A 633 22.46 -13.31 -7.48
C VAL A 633 23.42 -14.37 -6.97
N MET A 634 24.69 -14.31 -7.39
CA MET A 634 25.74 -15.22 -6.94
C MET A 634 26.29 -14.77 -5.58
N GLY A 635 25.95 -15.46 -4.51
CA GLY A 635 26.49 -15.24 -3.17
C GLY A 635 27.86 -15.87 -3.00
N VAL A 636 28.87 -15.08 -2.62
CA VAL A 636 30.27 -15.50 -2.51
C VAL A 636 30.87 -15.18 -1.13
N LEU A 637 31.86 -15.96 -0.71
CA LEU A 637 32.61 -15.65 0.51
C LEU A 637 33.61 -14.54 0.26
N SER A 638 33.57 -13.49 1.07
CA SER A 638 34.53 -12.38 1.01
C SER A 638 35.88 -12.70 1.67
N ASN A 639 35.89 -13.70 2.57
CA ASN A 639 37.05 -14.16 3.32
C ASN A 639 36.88 -15.66 3.65
N PRO A 640 37.94 -16.48 3.61
CA PRO A 640 37.83 -17.92 3.89
C PRO A 640 37.39 -18.23 5.32
N ILE A 641 37.51 -17.30 6.29
CA ILE A 641 37.06 -17.54 7.66
C ILE A 641 35.53 -17.50 7.82
N ASN A 642 34.81 -16.90 6.87
CA ASN A 642 33.36 -16.68 6.96
C ASN A 642 32.55 -17.98 6.75
N CYS A 643 33.23 -19.09 6.46
CA CYS A 643 32.66 -20.41 6.44
C CYS A 643 33.59 -21.43 7.11
N PRO A 644 33.08 -22.41 7.88
CA PRO A 644 33.91 -23.45 8.48
C PRO A 644 34.82 -24.15 7.46
N GLY A 645 36.13 -24.08 7.69
CA GLY A 645 37.15 -24.70 6.83
C GLY A 645 37.44 -23.96 5.52
N GLY A 646 36.84 -22.80 5.27
CA GLY A 646 37.00 -22.06 4.01
C GLY A 646 36.35 -22.73 2.80
N ASN A 647 35.39 -23.63 3.03
CA ASN A 647 34.73 -24.37 1.97
C ASN A 647 33.98 -23.43 1.02
N GLY A 648 34.32 -23.50 -0.27
CA GLY A 648 33.72 -22.66 -1.31
C GLY A 648 34.36 -21.27 -1.46
N TRP A 649 35.42 -20.95 -0.70
CA TRP A 649 36.20 -19.73 -0.95
C TRP A 649 37.15 -19.94 -2.13
N ILE A 650 37.19 -18.98 -3.05
CA ILE A 650 38.16 -18.92 -4.15
C ILE A 650 38.96 -17.63 -4.07
N GLY A 651 40.19 -17.65 -4.60
CA GLY A 651 41.07 -16.48 -4.57
C GLY A 651 40.53 -15.31 -5.39
N LEU A 652 40.96 -14.09 -5.06
CA LEU A 652 40.46 -12.85 -5.67
C LEU A 652 40.50 -12.87 -7.19
N ARG A 653 41.63 -13.20 -7.82
CA ARG A 653 41.74 -13.20 -9.29
C ARG A 653 40.77 -14.17 -9.94
N PRO A 654 40.76 -15.48 -9.58
CA PRO A 654 39.76 -16.41 -10.08
C PRO A 654 38.33 -15.90 -9.91
N LEU A 655 37.98 -15.37 -8.73
CA LEU A 655 36.64 -14.83 -8.49
C LEU A 655 36.24 -13.74 -9.48
N LEU A 656 37.13 -12.76 -9.72
CA LEU A 656 36.83 -11.67 -10.66
C LEU A 656 36.69 -12.19 -12.10
N GLU A 657 37.48 -13.18 -12.50
CA GLU A 657 37.38 -13.81 -13.83
C GLU A 657 36.05 -14.57 -13.99
N GLU A 658 35.64 -15.36 -13.00
CA GLU A 658 34.35 -16.08 -13.02
C GLU A 658 33.16 -15.12 -13.09
N VAL A 659 33.23 -13.99 -12.38
CA VAL A 659 32.18 -12.95 -12.39
C VAL A 659 32.10 -12.23 -13.74
N ASP A 660 33.25 -11.88 -14.33
CA ASP A 660 33.32 -11.27 -15.67
C ASP A 660 32.75 -12.22 -16.74
N ASP A 661 33.19 -13.48 -16.74
CA ASP A 661 32.72 -14.48 -17.69
C ASP A 661 31.21 -14.72 -17.57
N LEU A 662 30.68 -14.78 -16.34
CA LEU A 662 29.25 -14.96 -16.09
C LEU A 662 28.43 -13.74 -16.57
N ALA A 663 28.87 -12.52 -16.28
CA ALA A 663 28.23 -11.28 -16.71
C ALA A 663 28.33 -11.05 -18.23
N ALA A 664 29.36 -11.59 -18.88
CA ALA A 664 29.53 -11.58 -20.33
C ALA A 664 28.62 -12.60 -21.03
N LYS A 665 28.37 -13.76 -20.39
CA LYS A 665 27.54 -14.83 -20.94
C LYS A 665 26.04 -14.59 -20.74
N HIS A 666 25.65 -14.05 -19.59
CA HIS A 666 24.25 -13.73 -19.26
C HIS A 666 24.11 -12.22 -19.09
N ALA A 667 23.60 -11.55 -20.13
CA ALA A 667 23.49 -10.09 -20.15
C ALA A 667 22.58 -9.56 -19.03
N ASP A 668 21.62 -10.37 -18.60
CA ASP A 668 20.67 -10.13 -17.52
C ASP A 668 21.10 -10.77 -16.19
N PHE A 669 22.37 -11.14 -16.01
CA PHE A 669 22.88 -11.70 -14.76
C PHE A 669 22.48 -10.85 -13.54
N GLY A 670 21.89 -11.46 -12.52
CA GLY A 670 21.29 -10.76 -11.38
C GLY A 670 22.29 -9.97 -10.50
N GLY A 671 23.52 -10.45 -10.37
CA GLY A 671 24.58 -9.75 -9.62
C GLY A 671 25.37 -10.64 -8.66
N VAL A 672 26.15 -10.02 -7.78
CA VAL A 672 27.00 -10.70 -6.78
C VAL A 672 26.72 -10.15 -5.37
N ALA A 673 26.59 -11.06 -4.40
CA ALA A 673 26.47 -10.72 -2.98
C ALA A 673 27.66 -11.26 -2.17
N THR A 674 28.20 -10.46 -1.25
CA THR A 674 29.37 -10.86 -0.45
C THR A 674 29.01 -11.20 1.00
N TRP A 675 29.38 -12.40 1.45
CA TRP A 675 29.31 -12.85 2.84
C TRP A 675 30.71 -12.87 3.49
N GLU A 676 31.08 -11.93 4.35
CA GLU A 676 30.40 -10.66 4.69
C GLU A 676 31.40 -9.48 4.67
N TYR A 677 30.91 -8.25 4.78
CA TYR A 677 31.69 -7.03 4.53
C TYR A 677 32.96 -6.90 5.37
N TYR A 678 32.87 -7.05 6.70
CA TYR A 678 33.85 -6.48 7.65
C TYR A 678 35.32 -6.90 7.46
N ASN A 679 35.57 -8.07 6.87
CA ASN A 679 36.90 -8.66 6.72
C ASN A 679 37.24 -9.00 5.26
N SER A 680 36.52 -8.42 4.31
CA SER A 680 36.63 -8.74 2.88
C SER A 680 38.07 -8.59 2.37
N ASP A 681 38.59 -9.65 1.76
CA ASP A 681 39.86 -9.60 1.04
C ASP A 681 39.69 -8.82 -0.28
N PRO A 682 40.66 -7.99 -0.69
CA PRO A 682 42.03 -7.91 -0.18
C PRO A 682 42.27 -6.86 0.91
N GLY A 683 41.25 -6.12 1.33
CA GLY A 683 41.40 -5.00 2.27
C GLY A 683 41.41 -5.40 3.74
N GLY A 684 40.90 -6.59 4.05
CA GLY A 684 40.63 -7.03 5.42
C GLY A 684 39.76 -6.00 6.16
N THR A 685 39.94 -5.88 7.47
CA THR A 685 39.21 -4.90 8.29
C THR A 685 39.60 -3.45 8.04
N SER A 686 40.65 -3.18 7.25
CA SER A 686 41.18 -1.83 7.02
C SER A 686 40.59 -1.13 5.79
N ALA A 687 40.23 -1.92 4.77
CA ALA A 687 39.60 -1.42 3.54
C ALA A 687 38.60 -2.46 2.97
N PRO A 688 37.63 -2.93 3.77
CA PRO A 688 36.74 -4.02 3.38
C PRO A 688 35.93 -3.73 2.11
N TRP A 689 35.60 -2.47 1.85
CA TRP A 689 34.88 -2.01 0.65
C TRP A 689 35.54 -2.40 -0.68
N ARG A 690 36.86 -2.70 -0.69
CA ARG A 690 37.62 -2.96 -1.92
C ARG A 690 37.07 -4.12 -2.72
N LEU A 691 36.57 -5.16 -2.06
CA LEU A 691 36.03 -6.32 -2.76
C LEU A 691 34.82 -5.94 -3.61
N ASN A 692 33.86 -5.23 -3.02
CA ASN A 692 32.65 -4.80 -3.72
C ASN A 692 32.98 -3.93 -4.94
N GLY A 693 33.92 -2.98 -4.81
CA GLY A 693 34.37 -2.18 -5.95
C GLY A 693 34.95 -3.03 -7.09
N LEU A 694 35.78 -4.02 -6.75
CA LEU A 694 36.36 -4.92 -7.75
C LEU A 694 35.31 -5.84 -8.40
N LEU A 695 34.31 -6.28 -7.66
CA LEU A 695 33.22 -7.11 -8.18
C LEU A 695 32.31 -6.30 -9.12
N THR A 696 31.99 -5.06 -8.77
CA THR A 696 31.29 -4.12 -9.67
C THR A 696 32.07 -3.92 -10.97
N ASP A 697 33.38 -3.68 -10.87
CA ASP A 697 34.23 -3.52 -12.05
C ASP A 697 34.24 -4.80 -12.90
N ALA A 698 34.37 -5.98 -12.28
CA ALA A 698 34.38 -7.27 -12.97
C ALA A 698 33.07 -7.55 -13.72
N MET A 699 31.90 -7.31 -13.12
CA MET A 699 30.60 -7.45 -13.81
C MET A 699 30.45 -6.52 -15.02
N ASN A 700 31.28 -5.47 -15.09
CA ASN A 700 31.35 -4.50 -16.17
C ASN A 700 32.54 -4.72 -17.13
N GLY A 701 33.21 -5.87 -17.05
CA GLY A 701 34.33 -6.21 -17.94
C GLY A 701 35.65 -5.51 -17.61
N ILE A 702 35.79 -5.00 -16.38
CA ILE A 702 36.96 -4.28 -15.92
C ILE A 702 37.69 -5.15 -14.90
N LEU A 703 38.75 -5.82 -15.34
CA LEU A 703 39.61 -6.60 -14.45
C LEU A 703 40.88 -5.82 -14.08
N PRO A 704 41.36 -5.90 -12.83
CA PRO A 704 42.63 -5.31 -12.45
C PRO A 704 43.77 -5.95 -13.26
N PRO A 705 44.91 -5.28 -13.48
CA PRO A 705 46.05 -5.86 -14.18
C PRO A 705 46.50 -7.16 -13.50
N ASP A 706 46.84 -8.19 -14.30
CA ASP A 706 47.46 -9.41 -13.78
C ASP A 706 48.72 -9.00 -12.97
N PRO A 707 48.85 -9.41 -11.69
CA PRO A 707 50.05 -9.13 -10.91
C PRO A 707 51.35 -9.65 -11.55
N GLY A 708 51.26 -10.43 -12.64
CA GLY A 708 52.39 -11.06 -13.30
C GLY A 708 52.87 -12.27 -12.50
N PRO A 709 53.79 -13.08 -13.05
CA PRO A 709 54.30 -14.23 -12.31
C PRO A 709 55.00 -13.74 -11.03
N GLU A 710 54.58 -14.26 -9.88
CA GLU A 710 55.28 -14.08 -8.60
C GLU A 710 56.79 -14.30 -8.84
N PRO A 711 57.67 -13.38 -8.40
CA PRO A 711 59.09 -13.59 -8.52
C PRO A 711 59.45 -14.88 -7.75
N THR A 712 59.96 -15.87 -8.48
CA THR A 712 60.48 -17.13 -7.91
C THR A 712 61.36 -16.83 -6.70
N PRO A 713 61.16 -17.50 -5.55
CA PRO A 713 62.00 -17.28 -4.38
C PRO A 713 63.46 -17.56 -4.75
N VAL A 714 64.31 -16.53 -4.69
CA VAL A 714 65.76 -16.68 -4.89
C VAL A 714 66.31 -17.45 -3.69
N PRO A 715 66.91 -18.64 -3.87
CA PRO A 715 67.51 -19.37 -2.76
C PRO A 715 68.81 -18.67 -2.33
N GLY A 716 68.77 -18.01 -1.17
CA GLY A 716 69.93 -17.77 -0.32
C GLY A 716 70.55 -16.38 -0.38
N ALA A 717 70.39 -15.63 0.70
CA ALA A 717 71.50 -14.95 1.40
C ALA A 717 71.05 -14.48 2.80
N GLY A 718 71.63 -15.08 3.84
CA GLY A 718 71.98 -14.36 5.08
C GLY A 718 70.94 -14.27 6.19
N SER A 719 71.15 -15.07 7.24
CA SER A 719 70.49 -15.03 8.55
C SER A 719 70.66 -13.71 9.30
N SER A 720 69.73 -13.41 10.21
CA SER A 720 70.11 -13.15 11.60
C SER A 720 69.03 -13.60 12.58
N THR A 721 69.43 -14.58 13.39
CA THR A 721 68.77 -15.05 14.60
C THR A 721 68.80 -13.99 15.70
N LEU A 722 67.70 -13.84 16.44
CA LEU A 722 67.71 -13.47 17.85
C LEU A 722 66.74 -14.38 18.61
N ALA A 723 67.31 -15.15 19.53
CA ALA A 723 66.65 -16.10 20.40
C ALA A 723 66.39 -15.49 21.78
N ALA A 724 65.31 -15.97 22.44
CA ALA A 724 65.01 -16.04 23.88
C ALA A 724 63.50 -15.80 24.07
N THR A 725 62.70 -16.54 24.84
CA THR A 725 62.90 -17.58 25.86
C THR A 725 61.52 -18.20 26.13
N GLY A 726 61.48 -19.49 26.46
CA GLY A 726 60.23 -20.23 26.68
C GLY A 726 59.71 -20.26 28.13
N SER A 727 58.41 -20.54 28.23
CA SER A 727 57.72 -21.37 29.24
C SER A 727 56.29 -21.55 28.67
N GLY A 728 55.80 -22.70 28.23
CA GLY A 728 55.76 -23.98 28.92
C GLY A 728 54.35 -24.20 29.46
N TYR A 729 53.42 -24.70 28.63
CA TYR A 729 52.26 -25.47 29.10
C TYR A 729 51.71 -26.38 27.99
N ASP A 730 51.35 -27.58 28.41
CA ASP A 730 51.10 -28.82 27.67
C ASP A 730 49.59 -29.10 27.60
N PRO A 731 49.01 -29.53 26.46
CA PRO A 731 47.73 -30.22 26.48
C PRO A 731 47.88 -31.67 25.99
N GLY A 732 47.76 -32.60 26.93
CA GLY A 732 47.43 -34.00 26.68
C GLY A 732 45.97 -34.19 26.20
N PRO A 733 45.61 -35.40 25.73
CA PRO A 733 44.65 -35.59 24.64
C PRO A 733 43.28 -36.11 25.11
N VAL A 734 42.20 -35.73 24.42
CA VAL A 734 41.01 -36.58 24.27
C VAL A 734 40.43 -36.41 22.87
N ALA A 735 40.51 -37.49 22.09
CA ALA A 735 39.84 -37.68 20.81
C ALA A 735 38.53 -38.46 21.00
N LEU A 736 37.65 -38.31 20.01
CA LEU A 736 36.73 -39.33 19.49
C LEU A 736 35.43 -39.62 20.27
N LEU A 737 34.28 -39.14 19.76
CA LEU A 737 32.98 -39.83 19.81
C LEU A 737 31.89 -39.06 19.04
N ALA A 738 31.64 -39.42 17.78
CA ALA A 738 30.34 -39.30 17.10
C ALA A 738 30.35 -40.07 15.76
N LEU A 739 30.41 -41.39 15.84
CA LEU A 739 30.15 -42.30 14.72
C LEU A 739 29.71 -43.64 15.32
N LEU A 740 28.41 -43.79 15.59
CA LEU A 740 27.65 -45.06 15.57
C LEU A 740 26.23 -44.82 16.12
N ALA A 741 25.23 -44.79 15.24
CA ALA A 741 23.85 -45.20 15.57
C ALA A 741 23.03 -45.45 14.29
N LEU A 742 23.42 -46.44 13.50
CA LEU A 742 22.60 -47.03 12.45
C LEU A 742 22.75 -48.55 12.52
N ALA A 743 21.86 -49.19 13.29
CA ALA A 743 21.32 -50.52 13.04
C ALA A 743 20.50 -51.01 14.25
N LEU A 744 19.21 -51.28 13.99
CA LEU A 744 18.31 -52.30 14.56
C LEU A 744 17.01 -51.71 15.11
N GLY A 745 15.90 -52.02 14.44
CA GLY A 745 14.57 -51.88 15.01
C GLY A 745 13.42 -51.82 14.01
N ALA A 746 13.24 -52.86 13.19
CA ALA A 746 11.97 -53.10 12.53
C ALA A 746 10.88 -53.45 13.57
N GLY A 747 9.67 -52.88 13.45
CA GLY A 747 8.53 -53.24 14.28
C GLY A 747 7.28 -52.40 14.05
N SER A 748 6.32 -52.98 13.33
CA SER A 748 5.00 -52.47 12.92
C SER A 748 4.05 -51.98 14.03
N PHE A 749 2.89 -51.47 13.56
CA PHE A 749 1.61 -51.12 14.24
C PHE A 749 1.49 -49.64 14.67
N GLY A 750 0.43 -48.89 14.35
CA GLY A 750 -0.83 -49.20 13.68
C GLY A 750 -1.64 -47.91 13.48
N ALA A 751 -2.61 -48.00 12.56
CA ALA A 751 -3.53 -46.94 12.17
C ALA A 751 -4.30 -46.32 13.36
N ILE A 752 -4.45 -45.00 13.37
CA ILE A 752 -5.43 -44.30 14.22
C ILE A 752 -6.47 -43.63 13.33
N THR A 753 -7.64 -44.25 13.33
CA THR A 753 -8.91 -43.77 12.80
C THR A 753 -9.45 -42.57 13.58
N ARG A 754 -10.01 -41.61 12.81
CA ARG A 754 -10.97 -40.57 13.21
C ARG A 754 -11.97 -41.06 14.28
N ARG A 755 -12.19 -40.24 15.32
CA ARG A 755 -13.47 -40.20 16.05
C ARG A 755 -13.92 -38.77 16.31
N ARG A 756 -15.06 -38.45 15.67
CA ARG A 756 -16.02 -37.41 16.06
C ARG A 756 -16.38 -37.57 17.54
N ARG A 757 -16.54 -36.45 18.25
CA ARG A 757 -17.42 -36.35 19.42
C ARG A 757 -18.35 -35.16 19.25
N ALA A 758 -19.64 -35.47 19.29
CA ALA A 758 -20.72 -34.52 19.48
C ALA A 758 -21.17 -34.59 20.94
N ARG A 759 -21.57 -33.42 21.44
CA ARG A 759 -22.52 -33.11 22.54
C ARG A 759 -22.22 -33.63 23.95
N GLY A 760 -22.01 -32.65 24.83
CA GLY A 760 -22.40 -32.56 26.23
C GLY A 760 -22.54 -31.08 26.53
#